data_AF-A0A963JGT8-F1
#
_entry.id   AF-A0A963JGT8-F1
#
_cell.length_a   1.000
_cell.length_b   1.000
_cell.length_c   1.000
_cell.angle_alpha   90.00
_cell.angle_beta   90.00
_cell.angle_gamma   90.00
#
_symmetry.space_group_name_H-M   'P 1'
#
loop_
_entity.id
_entity.type
_entity.pdbx_description
1 polymer ?
#
loop_
_entity_poly.entity_id
_entity_poly.type
_entity_poly.pdbx_seq_one_letter_code
_entity_poly.pdbx_strand_id
1 'polypeptide(L)'
;MSHDAIVFIVPGQAVARRSAGGGVDAEPAGGLAGLDAEVRTAVRVGARRAGGATLRVEAVPDEDLVVLDLAGGPSLVLHPRTAYDLMRGQGTATRRAAADTGEVEVPATLRWRTLEHAAPTRSRGFLGDVLLRGLQVLRPRAAKLTAEKLRELIDGQVTTGLYRLDRAGLGSLKGAPPATADDLASASDGPLLILLHGTFVDTASTFAKLWAEHPGAVQRLFDHYGARVFAFDHPTLGDSPVANALALARAMRRAPRGARLHLATHSRGGLVAEVLARVCGQRGKLADEELAHFAEPEARAELAALARELEGRDLVVERVVRVACPARGTLLASRRLDAYLSVLKWTLELARVPVAPQLVGFLAEVARQRRDPASLPGLAAMLPDSPLVQWLNSAAATDDGAIGGELRVVAGDLEGDSLGSWVKTLLADAFFWTDNDLVVQTRSMYGGTPRAAGASFVLDQGGHSTHFGYFANARSANAVVDALVLDRPPAFRVIGPLSWSGVDSSGVRAARRPPDAPPPEQRPAVILLPGILGSHLAEGGKRIWLSWRLIGGLSRLRWRGEDAERDGAIRPDAPIGMFYDDLADHLAASHEVIAFAFDWRRPIEDEARRLADAVARELTLRDGSRQPVRLLAHSMGGVLARTMQIVAPEVWDRMMARDGARLLMLGTPNGGSWAPMQVLSGDDTFGNTLAAFGAPFQDHEARGIMAAMPGFVQLQADLLDPERRLGDERTWKDLADRDLAAVREASWWHTQAFGADPGLALVPYRWGVPPQKVLDQARELRRRLDHQRDHVLPAFADRMLLVTGRARFTPDGYQWSERGLVYRNAVDGGDGRVTLASALLPGVRTWAVRCDHGRLPDERQAFDAYLELLQRGDTTRLDRLDAAPRGGEAAARPAVAHVDARPSRGRPLAARAPEDFGGLLAPPDTDEAAAEPQRAQALEVVVVNGDLAFVRRQPLLVGHYRSSSLTGTEWVVDRMLGGAMKAALDAGLYPIEVREHQVFVNTTAAPDNPLQPPRPEAAVVIGLGDEGFLKTAHLVEGVRQATLAWCQRLAEQPQPPATFELAATLLGSGGLGVSPGDAAGAIARGV
;
A
#
# COMPACT_ATOMS: atom_id res chain seq x y z
N MET A 1 -18.76 -18.55 27.12
CA MET A 1 -17.62 -18.64 26.17
C MET A 1 -16.38 -18.82 27.03
N SER A 2 -15.52 -19.81 26.77
CA SER A 2 -14.62 -20.35 27.82
C SER A 2 -13.64 -19.31 28.39
N HIS A 3 -13.45 -19.39 29.71
CA HIS A 3 -12.48 -18.61 30.50
C HIS A 3 -11.06 -19.21 30.43
N ASP A 4 -10.77 -20.02 29.41
CA ASP A 4 -9.51 -20.73 29.36
C ASP A 4 -8.36 -19.75 29.13
N ALA A 5 -7.31 -19.91 29.92
CA ALA A 5 -6.13 -19.07 29.86
C ALA A 5 -5.41 -19.25 28.52
N ILE A 6 -4.90 -18.15 27.98
CA ILE A 6 -4.13 -18.15 26.74
C ILE A 6 -2.65 -18.20 27.09
N VAL A 7 -1.92 -19.13 26.47
CA VAL A 7 -0.48 -19.31 26.69
C VAL A 7 0.32 -18.75 25.51
N PHE A 8 1.11 -17.71 25.77
CA PHE A 8 2.07 -17.13 24.84
C PHE A 8 3.44 -17.78 25.02
N ILE A 9 3.95 -18.38 23.95
CA ILE A 9 5.25 -19.04 23.92
C ILE A 9 6.28 -18.03 23.39
N VAL A 10 7.07 -17.43 24.28
CA VAL A 10 7.95 -16.28 23.99
C VAL A 10 9.43 -16.71 23.97
N PRO A 11 10.16 -16.52 22.86
CA PRO A 11 11.60 -16.73 22.80
C PRO A 11 12.32 -15.53 23.42
N GLY A 12 13.04 -15.74 24.52
CA GLY A 12 13.68 -14.63 25.22
C GLY A 12 14.10 -14.95 26.65
N GLN A 13 14.42 -13.91 27.40
CA GLN A 13 14.81 -14.03 28.81
C GLN A 13 13.77 -13.34 29.69
N ALA A 14 13.44 -14.00 30.80
CA ALA A 14 12.60 -13.41 31.83
C ALA A 14 13.35 -12.21 32.42
N VAL A 15 12.68 -11.08 32.55
CA VAL A 15 13.25 -9.93 33.24
C VAL A 15 13.17 -10.22 34.73
N ALA A 16 14.32 -10.44 35.38
CA ALA A 16 14.38 -10.85 36.77
C ALA A 16 13.69 -9.84 37.70
N ARG A 17 12.78 -10.33 38.55
CA ARG A 17 12.28 -9.58 39.71
C ARG A 17 13.47 -9.34 40.64
N ARG A 18 13.91 -8.10 40.81
CA ARG A 18 14.71 -7.76 41.99
C ARG A 18 13.79 -7.79 43.19
N SER A 19 13.85 -8.86 43.98
CA SER A 19 13.32 -8.82 45.35
C SER A 19 14.33 -9.47 46.30
N ALA A 20 15.05 -8.62 47.03
CA ALA A 20 15.56 -8.93 48.35
C ALA A 20 15.62 -7.60 49.13
N GLY A 21 14.51 -7.27 49.82
CA GLY A 21 14.43 -6.20 50.82
C GLY A 21 14.22 -4.77 50.28
N GLY A 22 12.98 -4.28 50.31
CA GLY A 22 12.61 -2.89 50.03
C GLY A 22 11.85 -2.74 48.70
N GLY A 23 10.53 -2.64 48.79
CA GLY A 23 9.62 -2.71 47.64
C GLY A 23 9.80 -1.57 46.63
N VAL A 24 9.98 -1.96 45.37
CA VAL A 24 9.45 -1.26 44.21
C VAL A 24 8.98 -2.37 43.27
N ASP A 25 7.67 -2.49 43.06
CA ASP A 25 7.12 -3.37 42.03
C ASP A 25 7.77 -3.02 40.69
N ALA A 26 8.08 -4.01 39.84
CA ALA A 26 8.54 -3.70 38.48
C ALA A 26 7.50 -2.79 37.81
N GLU A 27 7.86 -1.57 37.41
CA GLU A 27 6.89 -0.64 36.83
C GLU A 27 6.35 -1.18 35.48
N PRO A 28 5.06 -0.99 35.18
CA PRO A 28 4.50 -1.27 33.87
C PRO A 28 5.26 -0.49 32.78
N ALA A 29 5.94 -1.18 31.86
CA ALA A 29 6.61 -0.49 30.76
C ALA A 29 5.61 -0.03 29.68
N GLY A 30 6.09 0.77 28.71
CA GLY A 30 5.27 1.17 27.56
C GLY A 30 4.39 2.40 27.75
N GLY A 31 4.76 3.30 28.67
CA GLY A 31 3.99 4.52 28.96
C GLY A 31 2.70 4.24 29.72
N LEU A 32 2.60 3.08 30.38
CA LEU A 32 1.59 2.76 31.39
C LEU A 32 2.02 3.18 32.81
N ALA A 33 3.05 4.03 32.93
CA ALA A 33 3.48 4.59 34.20
C ALA A 33 2.29 5.30 34.88
N GLY A 34 1.92 4.83 36.08
CA GLY A 34 0.74 5.30 36.82
C GLY A 34 -0.52 4.44 36.72
N LEU A 35 -0.53 3.35 35.93
CA LEU A 35 -1.58 2.34 35.99
C LEU A 35 -1.37 1.45 37.23
N ASP A 36 -2.36 1.39 38.12
CA ASP A 36 -2.34 0.50 39.30
C ASP A 36 -2.56 -0.97 38.88
N ALA A 37 -1.48 -1.62 38.47
CA ALA A 37 -1.48 -3.00 37.99
C ALA A 37 -0.26 -3.77 38.47
N GLU A 38 -0.45 -5.05 38.77
CA GLU A 38 0.63 -5.99 39.07
C GLU A 38 1.22 -6.57 37.78
N VAL A 39 2.54 -6.47 37.61
CA VAL A 39 3.26 -7.17 36.53
C VAL A 39 3.38 -8.66 36.88
N ARG A 40 2.53 -9.49 36.27
CA ARG A 40 2.55 -10.96 36.47
C ARG A 40 3.78 -11.57 35.82
N THR A 41 4.11 -11.15 34.60
CA THR A 41 5.25 -11.67 33.85
C THR A 41 5.76 -10.63 32.86
N ALA A 42 7.08 -10.51 32.73
CA ALA A 42 7.74 -9.66 31.75
C ALA A 42 8.88 -10.44 31.07
N VAL A 43 8.85 -10.47 29.74
CA VAL A 43 9.85 -11.17 28.92
C VAL A 43 10.47 -10.20 27.95
N ARG A 44 11.80 -10.14 27.92
CA ARG A 44 12.56 -9.46 26.86
C ARG A 44 12.77 -10.44 25.72
N VAL A 45 12.31 -10.07 24.52
CA VAL A 45 12.26 -10.95 23.36
C VAL A 45 13.60 -10.90 22.60
N GLY A 46 14.13 -12.05 22.18
CA GLY A 46 15.45 -12.18 21.55
C GLY A 46 15.47 -13.07 20.30
N ALA A 47 16.46 -12.88 19.41
CA ALA A 47 16.62 -13.68 18.19
C ALA A 47 17.04 -15.12 18.50
N ARG A 48 16.40 -16.11 17.87
CA ARG A 48 16.81 -17.52 17.96
C ARG A 48 18.11 -17.74 17.16
N ARG A 49 19.27 -17.43 17.75
CA ARG A 49 20.52 -18.15 17.43
C ARG A 49 20.93 -18.96 18.65
N ALA A 50 21.02 -20.28 18.44
CA ALA A 50 21.58 -21.31 19.32
C ALA A 50 21.34 -21.13 20.84
N GLY A 51 20.23 -21.68 21.37
CA GLY A 51 20.13 -22.09 22.78
C GLY A 51 19.32 -21.22 23.76
N GLY A 52 18.65 -20.15 23.31
CA GLY A 52 17.78 -19.35 24.19
C GLY A 52 16.56 -20.13 24.72
N ALA A 53 16.30 -20.09 26.03
CA ALA A 53 15.13 -20.71 26.65
C ALA A 53 13.82 -20.12 26.09
N THR A 54 12.83 -20.97 25.87
CA THR A 54 11.47 -20.53 25.48
C THR A 54 10.61 -20.47 26.73
N LEU A 55 9.99 -19.32 26.99
CA LEU A 55 9.16 -19.09 28.18
C LEU A 55 7.68 -19.21 27.84
N ARG A 56 6.92 -19.87 28.70
CA ARG A 56 5.46 -19.96 28.61
C ARG A 56 4.87 -18.87 29.50
N VAL A 57 4.14 -17.94 28.91
CA VAL A 57 3.53 -16.80 29.58
C VAL A 57 2.02 -16.93 29.49
N GLU A 58 1.34 -17.02 30.63
CA GLU A 58 -0.10 -17.22 30.71
C GLU A 58 -0.83 -15.88 30.91
N ALA A 59 -1.91 -15.65 30.16
CA ALA A 59 -2.80 -14.51 30.33
C ALA A 59 -4.27 -14.95 30.33
N VAL A 60 -5.02 -14.54 31.34
CA VAL A 60 -6.43 -14.88 31.52
C VAL A 60 -7.30 -13.80 30.86
N PRO A 61 -8.14 -14.14 29.85
CA PRO A 61 -9.10 -13.20 29.26
C PRO A 61 -10.00 -12.54 30.33
N ASP A 62 -10.40 -11.29 30.13
CA ASP A 62 -11.24 -10.49 31.05
C ASP A 62 -10.62 -10.11 32.42
N GLU A 63 -9.47 -10.67 32.76
CA GLU A 63 -8.70 -10.37 33.98
C GLU A 63 -7.36 -9.68 33.71
N ASP A 64 -6.60 -10.19 32.74
CA ASP A 64 -5.25 -9.74 32.43
C ASP A 64 -5.20 -8.87 31.16
N LEU A 65 -4.10 -8.12 31.03
CA LEU A 65 -3.75 -7.31 29.86
C LEU A 65 -2.44 -7.82 29.26
N VAL A 66 -2.35 -7.80 27.93
CA VAL A 66 -1.09 -8.11 27.22
C VAL A 66 -0.52 -6.82 26.66
N VAL A 67 0.69 -6.48 27.07
CA VAL A 67 1.44 -5.32 26.58
C VAL A 67 2.56 -5.78 25.67
N LEU A 68 2.60 -5.28 24.44
CA LEU A 68 3.63 -5.57 23.45
C LEU A 68 4.50 -4.33 23.25
N ASP A 69 5.77 -4.41 23.63
CA ASP A 69 6.74 -3.32 23.48
C ASP A 69 7.45 -3.45 22.12
N LEU A 70 7.15 -2.52 21.20
CA LEU A 70 7.70 -2.53 19.84
C LEU A 70 8.97 -1.66 19.75
N ALA A 71 9.95 -2.08 18.95
CA ALA A 71 11.18 -1.31 18.78
C ALA A 71 10.93 -0.02 17.98
N GLY A 72 11.11 1.14 18.62
CA GLY A 72 10.94 2.44 17.97
C GLY A 72 9.49 2.86 17.72
N GLY A 73 8.50 2.17 18.31
CA GLY A 73 7.07 2.46 18.19
C GLY A 73 6.31 2.41 19.53
N PRO A 74 4.97 2.61 19.54
CA PRO A 74 4.09 2.45 20.68
C PRO A 74 4.22 1.08 21.32
N SER A 75 3.92 1.05 22.61
CA SER A 75 3.50 -0.17 23.26
C SER A 75 2.00 -0.39 23.01
N LEU A 76 1.64 -1.58 22.53
CA LEU A 76 0.25 -1.96 22.29
C LEU A 76 -0.31 -2.61 23.54
N VAL A 77 -1.38 -2.04 24.09
CA VAL A 77 -2.10 -2.56 25.26
C VAL A 77 -3.36 -3.25 24.75
N LEU A 78 -3.36 -4.58 24.80
CA LEU A 78 -4.35 -5.41 24.11
C LEU A 78 -5.05 -6.35 25.09
N HIS A 79 -6.30 -6.68 24.77
CA HIS A 79 -6.97 -7.83 25.37
C HIS A 79 -6.18 -9.13 25.07
N PRO A 80 -6.09 -10.12 25.97
CA PRO A 80 -5.40 -11.39 25.71
C PRO A 80 -5.86 -12.08 24.41
N ARG A 81 -7.17 -12.07 24.11
CA ARG A 81 -7.69 -12.59 22.83
C ARG A 81 -7.29 -11.72 21.62
N THR A 82 -7.21 -10.40 21.79
CA THR A 82 -6.75 -9.50 20.72
C THR A 82 -5.28 -9.76 20.38
N ALA A 83 -4.44 -9.90 21.40
CA ALA A 83 -3.03 -10.26 21.26
C ALA A 83 -2.86 -11.68 20.68
N TYR A 84 -3.65 -12.66 21.13
CA TYR A 84 -3.65 -14.01 20.58
C TYR A 84 -3.96 -14.04 19.08
N ASP A 85 -5.03 -13.35 18.67
CA ASP A 85 -5.42 -13.23 17.26
C ASP A 85 -4.32 -12.52 16.44
N LEU A 86 -3.66 -11.50 17.02
CA LEU A 86 -2.55 -10.79 16.40
C LEU A 86 -1.37 -11.74 16.15
N MET A 87 -1.00 -12.57 17.14
CA MET A 87 0.09 -13.55 17.03
C MET A 87 -0.23 -14.66 16.03
N ARG A 88 -1.48 -15.15 15.99
CA ARG A 88 -1.94 -16.11 14.95
C ARG A 88 -1.84 -15.54 13.54
N GLY A 89 -2.04 -14.23 13.39
CA GLY A 89 -1.86 -13.52 12.13
C GLY A 89 -0.43 -13.52 11.58
N GLN A 90 0.59 -13.82 12.41
CA GLN A 90 2.01 -13.74 12.03
C GLN A 90 2.54 -15.00 11.32
N GLY A 91 1.72 -16.05 11.19
CA GLY A 91 2.00 -17.18 10.29
C GLY A 91 3.14 -18.14 10.72
N THR A 92 3.53 -18.14 12.00
CA THR A 92 4.52 -19.06 12.58
C THR A 92 3.99 -20.47 12.86
N ALA A 93 2.66 -20.68 12.84
CA ALA A 93 2.09 -22.01 13.03
C ALA A 93 2.35 -22.91 11.81
N THR A 94 3.28 -23.87 11.94
CA THR A 94 3.34 -25.05 11.08
C THR A 94 1.96 -25.73 11.09
N ARG A 95 1.34 -25.92 9.92
CA ARG A 95 0.03 -26.58 9.72
C ARG A 95 0.00 -28.08 10.08
N ARG A 96 0.77 -28.52 11.07
CA ARG A 96 0.65 -29.86 11.64
C ARG A 96 0.42 -29.69 13.14
N ALA A 97 -0.83 -29.96 13.53
CA ALA A 97 -1.40 -29.93 14.87
C ALA A 97 -1.71 -28.54 15.47
N ALA A 98 -2.96 -28.10 15.34
CA ALA A 98 -3.59 -27.27 16.35
C ALA A 98 -5.10 -27.51 16.33
N ALA A 99 -5.53 -28.46 17.16
CA ALA A 99 -6.80 -28.34 17.84
C ALA A 99 -6.80 -27.05 18.69
N ASP A 100 -7.97 -26.64 19.15
CA ASP A 100 -8.22 -25.41 19.93
C ASP A 100 -7.55 -25.44 21.32
N THR A 101 -6.21 -25.44 21.39
CA THR A 101 -5.43 -25.69 22.63
C THR A 101 -5.08 -24.44 23.44
N GLY A 102 -5.46 -23.23 23.01
CA GLY A 102 -5.20 -21.99 23.75
C GLY A 102 -3.74 -21.49 23.75
N GLU A 103 -2.83 -22.11 22.98
CA GLU A 103 -1.41 -21.71 22.92
C GLU A 103 -1.04 -20.99 21.62
N VAL A 104 -0.12 -20.02 21.66
CA VAL A 104 0.41 -19.31 20.47
C VAL A 104 1.90 -18.94 20.61
N GLU A 105 2.68 -19.16 19.55
CA GLU A 105 4.07 -18.69 19.49
C GLU A 105 4.17 -17.19 19.21
N VAL A 106 5.03 -16.51 19.97
CA VAL A 106 5.32 -15.08 19.83
C VAL A 106 6.64 -14.92 19.05
N PRO A 107 6.62 -14.38 17.82
CA PRO A 107 7.86 -14.19 17.07
C PRO A 107 8.64 -12.97 17.59
N ALA A 108 9.98 -13.02 17.47
CA ALA A 108 10.85 -11.89 17.86
C ALA A 108 10.72 -10.69 16.92
N THR A 109 10.44 -10.96 15.66
CA THR A 109 10.03 -9.98 14.67
C THR A 109 8.62 -10.34 14.30
N LEU A 110 7.65 -9.49 14.63
CA LEU A 110 6.34 -9.72 14.06
C LEU A 110 6.41 -9.33 12.58
N ARG A 111 5.78 -10.17 11.79
CA ARG A 111 5.78 -10.13 10.34
C ARG A 111 4.34 -10.15 9.94
N TRP A 112 3.83 -8.97 9.70
CA TRP A 112 2.51 -8.78 9.15
C TRP A 112 2.68 -9.33 7.77
N ARG A 113 2.17 -10.54 7.57
CA ARG A 113 1.92 -11.00 6.23
C ARG A 113 0.85 -10.03 5.70
N THR A 114 1.30 -8.92 5.10
CA THR A 114 0.71 -8.53 3.83
C THR A 114 0.66 -9.83 3.07
N LEU A 115 -0.44 -10.06 2.44
CA LEU A 115 -0.76 -11.41 2.03
C LEU A 115 -0.03 -11.83 0.76
N GLU A 116 1.05 -11.13 0.57
CA GLU A 116 2.20 -11.39 -0.23
C GLU A 116 3.09 -12.51 0.35
N HIS A 117 2.86 -12.98 1.60
CA HIS A 117 3.78 -13.93 2.27
C HIS A 117 3.21 -15.28 2.68
N ALA A 118 2.19 -15.78 1.96
CA ALA A 118 1.80 -17.18 2.08
C ALA A 118 2.72 -18.17 1.32
N ALA A 119 3.85 -17.72 0.74
CA ALA A 119 4.84 -18.58 0.10
C ALA A 119 6.17 -18.61 0.90
N PRO A 120 6.77 -19.81 1.14
CA PRO A 120 8.01 -19.94 1.86
C PRO A 120 9.19 -19.71 0.91
N THR A 121 9.59 -18.46 0.66
CA THR A 121 10.87 -18.19 -0.02
C THR A 121 11.71 -17.18 0.75
N ARG A 122 12.96 -17.60 0.96
CA ARG A 122 13.99 -16.95 1.77
C ARG A 122 14.62 -15.81 0.99
N SER A 123 14.26 -14.58 1.32
CA SER A 123 15.13 -13.39 1.21
C SER A 123 14.34 -12.20 1.73
N ARG A 124 14.78 -11.57 2.82
CA ARG A 124 14.38 -10.20 3.17
C ARG A 124 15.22 -9.71 4.36
N GLY A 125 16.14 -8.78 4.09
CA GLY A 125 16.24 -7.59 4.92
C GLY A 125 15.03 -6.72 4.54
N PHE A 126 14.18 -6.40 5.52
CA PHE A 126 12.78 -5.99 5.26
C PHE A 126 12.52 -4.60 5.84
N LEU A 127 12.17 -3.64 4.99
CA LEU A 127 11.41 -2.44 5.37
C LEU A 127 9.96 -2.89 5.65
N GLY A 128 9.66 -3.31 6.89
CA GLY A 128 8.33 -3.79 7.29
C GLY A 128 8.28 -4.78 8.46
N ASP A 129 9.41 -5.36 8.86
CA ASP A 129 9.49 -6.22 10.04
C ASP A 129 9.47 -5.36 11.33
N VAL A 130 8.47 -5.54 12.21
CA VAL A 130 8.47 -4.84 13.51
C VAL A 130 9.09 -5.75 14.56
N LEU A 131 10.23 -5.31 15.10
CA LEU A 131 10.91 -6.01 16.18
C LEU A 131 10.11 -5.85 17.48
N LEU A 132 9.70 -6.97 18.07
CA LEU A 132 9.14 -7.01 19.42
C LEU A 132 10.31 -6.98 20.41
N ARG A 133 10.39 -5.96 21.25
CA ARG A 133 11.40 -5.83 22.31
C ARG A 133 10.99 -6.57 23.57
N GLY A 134 9.69 -6.58 23.87
CA GLY A 134 9.18 -7.13 25.12
C GLY A 134 7.71 -7.52 25.05
N LEU A 135 7.34 -8.50 25.88
CA LEU A 135 5.95 -8.87 26.15
C LEU A 135 5.74 -8.87 27.67
N GLN A 136 4.68 -8.21 28.11
CA GLN A 136 4.28 -8.18 29.52
C GLN A 136 2.83 -8.62 29.69
N VAL A 137 2.55 -9.34 30.77
CA VAL A 137 1.19 -9.62 31.23
C VAL A 137 0.96 -8.87 32.53
N LEU A 138 -0.04 -7.98 32.51
CA LEU A 138 -0.40 -7.12 33.64
C LEU A 138 -1.76 -7.53 34.19
N ARG A 139 -1.93 -7.44 35.51
CA ARG A 139 -3.20 -7.60 36.19
C ARG A 139 -3.58 -6.31 36.91
N PRO A 140 -4.55 -5.53 36.39
CA PRO A 140 -5.03 -4.34 37.08
C PRO A 140 -5.54 -4.68 38.49
N ARG A 141 -5.16 -3.88 39.50
CA ARG A 141 -5.60 -4.07 40.90
C ARG A 141 -6.99 -3.46 41.16
N ALA A 142 -7.43 -2.54 40.31
CA ALA A 142 -8.72 -1.88 40.42
C ALA A 142 -9.90 -2.80 40.03
N ALA A 143 -11.04 -2.62 40.70
CA ALA A 143 -12.30 -3.32 40.38
C ALA A 143 -12.82 -2.97 38.99
N LYS A 144 -13.61 -3.87 38.37
CA LYS A 144 -14.24 -3.64 37.06
C LYS A 144 -15.00 -2.30 37.07
N LEU A 145 -14.68 -1.40 36.15
CA LEU A 145 -15.39 -0.13 36.01
C LEU A 145 -16.62 -0.34 35.12
N THR A 146 -17.76 0.24 35.53
CA THR A 146 -18.98 0.27 34.70
C THR A 146 -18.79 1.19 33.50
N ALA A 147 -19.63 1.05 32.47
CA ALA A 147 -19.59 1.94 31.29
C ALA A 147 -19.76 3.41 31.68
N GLU A 148 -20.65 3.66 32.65
CA GLU A 148 -20.96 4.99 33.17
C GLU A 148 -19.75 5.64 33.85
N LYS A 149 -19.06 4.89 34.72
CA LYS A 149 -17.87 5.40 35.42
C LYS A 149 -16.69 5.66 34.47
N LEU A 150 -16.60 4.89 33.38
CA LEU A 150 -15.61 5.13 32.31
C LEU A 150 -15.94 6.38 31.50
N ARG A 151 -17.23 6.64 31.21
CA ARG A 151 -17.68 7.89 30.57
C ARG A 151 -17.34 9.09 31.45
N GLU A 152 -17.66 9.03 32.74
CA GLU A 152 -17.37 10.10 33.70
C GLU A 152 -15.87 10.42 33.79
N LEU A 153 -15.00 9.40 33.72
CA LEU A 153 -13.54 9.59 33.81
C LEU A 153 -12.95 10.39 32.64
N ILE A 154 -13.49 10.23 31.43
CA ILE A 154 -13.01 10.91 30.22
C ILE A 154 -13.76 12.21 29.99
N ASP A 155 -15.10 12.17 29.97
CA ASP A 155 -15.92 13.36 29.70
C ASP A 155 -15.87 14.37 30.86
N GLY A 156 -15.52 13.92 32.08
CA GLY A 156 -15.32 14.80 33.22
C GLY A 156 -14.13 15.75 33.11
N GLN A 157 -13.33 15.69 32.03
CA GLN A 157 -12.25 16.66 31.77
C GLN A 157 -12.75 18.01 31.27
N VAL A 158 -13.95 18.05 30.69
CA VAL A 158 -14.56 19.27 30.17
C VAL A 158 -15.80 19.64 30.97
N THR A 159 -16.18 20.92 30.92
CA THR A 159 -17.50 21.37 31.37
C THR A 159 -18.24 21.83 30.13
N THR A 160 -19.40 21.23 29.84
CA THR A 160 -20.14 21.55 28.62
C THR A 160 -20.51 23.03 28.59
N GLY A 161 -20.01 23.78 27.62
CA GLY A 161 -20.22 25.22 27.58
C GLY A 161 -19.52 25.90 26.42
N LEU A 162 -20.01 27.10 26.10
CA LEU A 162 -19.37 28.00 25.15
C LEU A 162 -18.54 29.01 25.95
N TYR A 163 -17.28 29.18 25.59
CA TYR A 163 -16.30 29.98 26.32
C TYR A 163 -15.67 31.00 25.39
N ARG A 164 -15.55 32.26 25.83
CA ARG A 164 -14.86 33.30 25.06
C ARG A 164 -13.35 33.11 25.19
N LEU A 165 -12.64 33.19 24.08
CA LEU A 165 -11.18 33.05 24.04
C LEU A 165 -10.48 34.41 24.07
N ASP A 166 -9.26 34.41 24.60
CA ASP A 166 -8.37 35.56 24.60
C ASP A 166 -7.20 35.36 23.64
N ARG A 167 -6.66 36.45 23.10
CA ARG A 167 -5.50 36.43 22.21
C ARG A 167 -4.22 36.02 22.94
N ALA A 168 -4.08 36.38 24.21
CA ALA A 168 -2.85 36.23 24.99
C ALA A 168 -2.48 34.78 25.28
N GLY A 169 -3.45 33.85 25.25
CA GLY A 169 -3.17 32.43 25.45
C GLY A 169 -4.44 31.58 25.50
N LEU A 170 -4.26 30.29 25.28
CA LEU A 170 -5.31 29.28 25.34
C LEU A 170 -4.92 28.17 26.33
N GLY A 171 -5.45 28.27 27.56
CA GLY A 171 -5.32 27.26 28.60
C GLY A 171 -6.58 26.40 28.74
N SER A 172 -6.60 25.48 29.72
CA SER A 172 -7.79 24.67 30.00
C SER A 172 -8.99 25.56 30.35
N LEU A 173 -10.14 25.26 29.76
CA LEU A 173 -11.39 26.00 29.98
C LEU A 173 -12.22 25.40 31.12
N LYS A 174 -11.80 24.26 31.67
CA LYS A 174 -12.48 23.62 32.80
C LYS A 174 -12.49 24.55 34.00
N GLY A 175 -13.69 24.88 34.48
CA GLY A 175 -13.88 25.80 35.61
C GLY A 175 -13.83 27.29 35.23
N ALA A 176 -13.58 27.63 33.97
CA ALA A 176 -13.77 29.00 33.48
C ALA A 176 -15.27 29.36 33.45
N PRO A 177 -15.64 30.64 33.54
CA PRO A 177 -17.04 31.05 33.36
C PRO A 177 -17.45 30.92 31.89
N PRO A 178 -18.65 30.36 31.60
CA PRO A 178 -19.17 30.32 30.24
C PRO A 178 -19.50 31.73 29.73
N ALA A 179 -19.56 31.87 28.41
CA ALA A 179 -19.91 33.12 27.73
C ALA A 179 -21.27 33.64 28.20
N THR A 180 -21.31 34.95 28.46
CA THR A 180 -22.51 35.66 28.91
C THR A 180 -23.42 36.03 27.74
N ALA A 181 -24.62 36.52 28.05
CA ALA A 181 -25.52 37.05 27.03
C ALA A 181 -24.90 38.25 26.28
N ASP A 182 -24.16 39.09 27.01
CA ASP A 182 -23.52 40.29 26.45
C ASP A 182 -22.34 39.93 25.54
N ASP A 183 -21.59 38.87 25.87
CA ASP A 183 -20.54 38.35 24.98
C ASP A 183 -21.14 37.92 23.63
N LEU A 184 -22.32 37.29 23.64
CA LEU A 184 -23.02 36.81 22.45
C LEU A 184 -23.82 37.89 21.72
N ALA A 185 -24.14 39.00 22.39
CA ALA A 185 -24.82 40.13 21.77
C ALA A 185 -23.97 40.78 20.67
N SER A 186 -22.64 40.68 20.76
CA SER A 186 -21.69 41.13 19.74
C SER A 186 -21.84 40.43 18.37
N ALA A 187 -22.65 39.37 18.25
CA ALA A 187 -22.92 38.71 16.97
C ALA A 187 -23.63 39.60 15.94
N SER A 188 -24.24 40.73 16.34
CA SER A 188 -24.76 41.71 15.38
C SER A 188 -23.66 42.45 14.61
N ASP A 189 -22.43 42.46 15.12
CA ASP A 189 -21.31 43.21 14.56
C ASP A 189 -20.48 42.39 13.55
N GLY A 190 -20.81 41.12 13.36
CA GLY A 190 -20.10 40.21 12.45
C GLY A 190 -20.20 38.74 12.87
N PRO A 191 -19.57 37.83 12.11
CA PRO A 191 -19.63 36.39 12.41
C PRO A 191 -18.93 36.05 13.73
N LEU A 192 -19.48 35.06 14.45
CA LEU A 192 -18.87 34.42 15.61
C LEU A 192 -17.99 33.26 15.16
N LEU A 193 -16.72 33.24 15.56
CA LEU A 193 -15.84 32.08 15.37
C LEU A 193 -15.98 31.13 16.56
N ILE A 194 -16.34 29.87 16.31
CA ILE A 194 -16.43 28.83 17.35
C ILE A 194 -15.50 27.67 17.02
N LEU A 195 -14.58 27.37 17.95
CA LEU A 195 -13.68 26.22 17.87
C LEU A 195 -14.34 24.96 18.47
N LEU A 196 -14.25 23.84 17.76
CA LEU A 196 -14.81 22.55 18.16
C LEU A 196 -13.74 21.47 18.17
N HIS A 197 -13.48 20.89 19.34
CA HIS A 197 -12.39 19.93 19.56
C HIS A 197 -12.76 18.48 19.19
N GLY A 198 -11.73 17.63 19.12
CA GLY A 198 -11.83 16.22 18.75
C GLY A 198 -12.11 15.27 19.93
N THR A 199 -12.14 13.97 19.66
CA THR A 199 -12.41 12.92 20.65
C THR A 199 -11.27 12.76 21.66
N PHE A 200 -11.59 12.52 22.94
CA PHE A 200 -10.64 12.30 24.05
C PHE A 200 -9.75 13.49 24.44
N VAL A 201 -9.97 14.66 23.83
CA VAL A 201 -9.21 15.88 24.08
C VAL A 201 -10.17 17.04 24.39
N ASP A 202 -9.65 18.13 24.94
CA ASP A 202 -10.37 19.39 25.16
C ASP A 202 -9.93 20.46 24.14
N THR A 203 -10.51 21.66 24.23
CA THR A 203 -10.12 22.80 23.38
C THR A 203 -8.64 23.12 23.48
N ALA A 204 -8.09 23.17 24.69
CA ALA A 204 -6.70 23.56 24.91
C ALA A 204 -5.74 22.55 24.26
N SER A 205 -5.95 21.26 24.48
CA SER A 205 -5.14 20.17 23.93
C SER A 205 -5.18 20.13 22.40
N THR A 206 -6.29 20.57 21.81
CA THR A 206 -6.48 20.59 20.35
C THR A 206 -5.85 21.83 19.71
N PHE A 207 -6.13 23.03 20.24
CA PHE A 207 -5.85 24.29 19.55
C PHE A 207 -4.73 25.13 20.17
N ALA A 208 -4.25 24.86 21.39
CA ALA A 208 -3.31 25.74 22.08
C ALA A 208 -1.97 25.90 21.34
N LYS A 209 -1.55 24.93 20.53
CA LYS A 209 -0.35 25.06 19.69
C LYS A 209 -0.49 26.13 18.61
N LEU A 210 -1.70 26.41 18.13
CA LEU A 210 -1.93 27.54 17.23
C LEU A 210 -1.58 28.87 17.95
N TRP A 211 -1.94 29.01 19.22
CA TRP A 211 -1.58 30.17 20.05
C TRP A 211 -0.10 30.21 20.40
N ALA A 212 0.48 29.08 20.80
CA ALA A 212 1.85 29.03 21.30
C ALA A 212 2.90 29.13 20.16
N GLU A 213 2.66 28.46 19.03
CA GLU A 213 3.64 28.31 17.95
C GLU A 213 3.37 29.26 16.77
N HIS A 214 2.13 29.72 16.58
CA HIS A 214 1.73 30.61 15.46
C HIS A 214 1.02 31.90 15.92
N PRO A 215 1.62 32.71 16.81
CA PRO A 215 0.97 33.91 17.36
C PRO A 215 0.58 34.93 16.29
N GLY A 216 1.30 34.97 15.16
CA GLY A 216 0.92 35.80 14.00
C GLY A 216 -0.37 35.35 13.31
N ALA A 217 -0.64 34.04 13.27
CA ALA A 217 -1.87 33.49 12.70
C ALA A 217 -3.08 33.74 13.63
N VAL A 218 -2.89 33.57 14.95
CA VAL A 218 -3.89 33.98 15.96
C VAL A 218 -4.17 35.47 15.88
N GLN A 219 -3.14 36.29 15.65
CA GLN A 219 -3.35 37.72 15.49
C GLN A 219 -4.29 38.04 14.31
N ARG A 220 -4.11 37.38 13.16
CA ARG A 220 -5.02 37.55 12.01
C ARG A 220 -6.47 37.14 12.35
N LEU A 221 -6.66 36.11 13.17
CA LEU A 221 -8.00 35.73 13.63
C LEU A 221 -8.64 36.84 14.48
N PHE A 222 -7.93 37.36 15.48
CA PHE A 222 -8.47 38.42 16.33
C PHE A 222 -8.60 39.77 15.61
N ASP A 223 -7.79 40.05 14.59
CA ASP A 223 -7.94 41.22 13.73
C ASP A 223 -9.22 41.12 12.87
N HIS A 224 -9.58 39.92 12.42
CA HIS A 224 -10.78 39.69 11.60
C HIS A 224 -12.07 39.59 12.45
N TYR A 225 -12.03 38.81 13.53
CA TYR A 225 -13.21 38.52 14.37
C TYR A 225 -13.34 39.45 15.59
N GLY A 226 -12.32 40.22 15.94
CA GLY A 226 -12.31 41.00 17.18
C GLY A 226 -12.46 40.09 18.41
N ALA A 227 -13.30 40.49 19.36
CA ALA A 227 -13.60 39.72 20.56
C ALA A 227 -14.56 38.52 20.33
N ARG A 228 -14.97 38.26 19.08
CA ARG A 228 -15.98 37.24 18.74
C ARG A 228 -15.39 35.84 18.50
N VAL A 229 -14.36 35.47 19.25
CA VAL A 229 -13.69 34.17 19.15
C VAL A 229 -14.04 33.33 20.38
N PHE A 230 -14.62 32.16 20.15
CA PHE A 230 -15.14 31.27 21.18
C PHE A 230 -14.66 29.83 20.95
N ALA A 231 -14.74 29.01 21.99
CA ALA A 231 -14.62 27.57 21.90
C ALA A 231 -15.78 26.90 22.62
N PHE A 232 -16.21 25.75 22.11
CA PHE A 232 -17.24 24.94 22.74
C PHE A 232 -16.62 23.65 23.24
N ASP A 233 -16.49 23.55 24.57
CA ASP A 233 -16.02 22.36 25.26
C ASP A 233 -17.22 21.43 25.49
N HIS A 234 -17.07 20.15 25.16
CA HIS A 234 -18.18 19.20 25.20
C HIS A 234 -17.75 17.74 25.41
N PRO A 235 -18.59 16.88 26.03
CA PRO A 235 -18.35 15.45 26.12
C PRO A 235 -18.15 14.81 24.74
N THR A 236 -17.21 13.87 24.63
CA THR A 236 -16.85 13.27 23.33
C THR A 236 -17.03 11.77 23.29
N LEU A 237 -17.08 11.11 24.45
CA LEU A 237 -17.23 9.67 24.58
C LEU A 237 -18.68 9.29 24.81
N GLY A 238 -19.32 9.95 25.79
CA GLY A 238 -20.66 9.66 26.23
C GLY A 238 -21.76 10.25 25.37
N ASP A 239 -21.54 11.45 24.83
CA ASP A 239 -22.56 12.18 24.08
C ASP A 239 -22.32 12.06 22.58
N SER A 240 -23.40 11.82 21.83
CA SER A 240 -23.37 11.79 20.37
C SER A 240 -23.02 13.17 19.79
N PRO A 241 -22.53 13.27 18.53
CA PRO A 241 -22.38 14.56 17.87
C PRO A 241 -23.70 15.36 17.76
N VAL A 242 -24.85 14.68 17.74
CA VAL A 242 -26.18 15.32 17.71
C VAL A 242 -26.50 15.96 19.06
N ALA A 243 -26.27 15.25 20.17
CA ALA A 243 -26.42 15.78 21.52
C ALA A 243 -25.51 17.01 21.75
N ASN A 244 -24.28 16.96 21.23
CA ASN A 244 -23.35 18.07 21.34
C ASN A 244 -23.76 19.28 20.49
N ALA A 245 -24.29 19.05 19.28
CA ALA A 245 -24.86 20.12 18.47
C ALA A 245 -26.08 20.77 19.15
N LEU A 246 -26.92 19.98 19.84
CA LEU A 246 -28.03 20.48 20.66
C LEU A 246 -27.54 21.30 21.85
N ALA A 247 -26.51 20.85 22.55
CA ALA A 247 -25.91 21.60 23.65
C ALA A 247 -25.33 22.94 23.17
N LEU A 248 -24.66 22.96 22.01
CA LEU A 248 -24.18 24.20 21.38
C LEU A 248 -25.34 25.12 21.00
N ALA A 249 -26.38 24.61 20.34
CA ALA A 249 -27.57 25.38 19.99
C ALA A 249 -28.27 25.99 21.23
N ARG A 250 -28.25 25.28 22.36
CA ARG A 250 -28.76 25.77 23.65
C ARG A 250 -27.87 26.85 24.26
N ALA A 251 -26.55 26.68 24.22
CA ALA A 251 -25.60 27.71 24.65
C ALA A 251 -25.76 29.00 23.82
N MET A 252 -26.18 28.85 22.57
CA MET A 252 -26.41 29.95 21.63
C MET A 252 -27.81 30.58 21.71
N ARG A 253 -28.67 30.15 22.65
CA ARG A 253 -30.03 30.69 22.85
C ARG A 253 -30.10 32.21 22.93
N ARG A 254 -29.07 32.83 23.50
CA ARG A 254 -29.02 34.27 23.77
C ARG A 254 -28.36 35.07 22.65
N ALA A 255 -27.92 34.42 21.57
CA ALA A 255 -27.43 35.13 20.40
C ALA A 255 -28.58 35.87 19.69
N PRO A 256 -28.29 37.03 19.06
CA PRO A 256 -29.22 37.71 18.17
C PRO A 256 -29.81 36.80 17.08
N ARG A 257 -31.06 37.05 16.68
CA ARG A 257 -31.64 36.43 15.48
C ARG A 257 -30.77 36.74 14.27
N GLY A 258 -30.53 35.75 13.42
CA GLY A 258 -29.64 35.92 12.26
C GLY A 258 -28.15 35.82 12.60
N ALA A 259 -27.77 35.40 13.81
CA ALA A 259 -26.35 35.29 14.17
C ALA A 259 -25.61 34.36 13.20
N ARG A 260 -24.50 34.88 12.69
CA ARG A 260 -23.65 34.25 11.66
C ARG A 260 -22.53 33.49 12.34
N LEU A 261 -22.36 32.21 12.00
CA LEU A 261 -21.40 31.30 12.63
C LEU A 261 -20.32 30.86 11.64
N HIS A 262 -19.06 31.02 12.05
CA HIS A 262 -17.90 30.38 11.43
C HIS A 262 -17.39 29.30 12.39
N LEU A 263 -17.32 28.05 11.94
CA LEU A 263 -16.94 26.91 12.76
C LEU A 263 -15.57 26.41 12.32
N ALA A 264 -14.61 26.33 13.23
CA ALA A 264 -13.33 25.68 12.99
C ALA A 264 -13.23 24.42 13.85
N THR A 265 -13.02 23.28 13.20
CA THR A 265 -13.24 21.98 13.85
C THR A 265 -12.06 21.05 13.65
N HIS A 266 -11.87 20.13 14.59
CA HIS A 266 -10.92 19.05 14.50
C HIS A 266 -11.61 17.70 14.74
N SER A 267 -11.26 16.69 13.93
CA SER A 267 -11.70 15.30 14.13
C SER A 267 -13.23 15.20 14.27
N ARG A 268 -13.74 14.50 15.30
CA ARG A 268 -15.17 14.35 15.59
C ARG A 268 -15.92 15.68 15.77
N GLY A 269 -15.25 16.76 16.18
CA GLY A 269 -15.85 18.10 16.25
C GLY A 269 -16.42 18.55 14.90
N GLY A 270 -15.86 18.06 13.79
CA GLY A 270 -16.40 18.30 12.45
C GLY A 270 -17.78 17.67 12.23
N LEU A 271 -18.08 16.53 12.85
CA LEU A 271 -19.42 15.93 12.80
C LEU A 271 -20.45 16.77 13.56
N VAL A 272 -20.06 17.39 14.69
CA VAL A 272 -20.92 18.32 15.43
C VAL A 272 -21.27 19.53 14.56
N ALA A 273 -20.29 20.10 13.85
CA ALA A 273 -20.51 21.19 12.93
C ALA A 273 -21.37 20.80 11.72
N GLU A 274 -21.18 19.61 11.13
CA GLU A 274 -22.03 19.13 10.02
C GLU A 274 -23.49 18.95 10.44
N VAL A 275 -23.74 18.37 11.62
CA VAL A 275 -25.09 18.23 12.17
C VAL A 275 -25.74 19.59 12.35
N LEU A 276 -25.05 20.53 13.01
CA LEU A 276 -25.56 21.88 13.24
C LEU A 276 -25.84 22.60 11.92
N ALA A 277 -24.90 22.54 10.96
CA ALA A 277 -25.03 23.15 9.65
C ALA A 277 -26.24 22.61 8.88
N ARG A 278 -26.45 21.29 8.87
CA ARG A 278 -27.57 20.67 8.17
C ARG A 278 -28.92 21.09 8.74
N VAL A 279 -29.09 21.02 10.06
CA VAL A 279 -30.37 21.38 10.70
C VAL A 279 -30.64 22.89 10.59
N CYS A 280 -29.62 23.74 10.70
CA CYS A 280 -29.76 25.18 10.43
C CYS A 280 -30.13 25.47 8.97
N GLY A 281 -29.51 24.77 8.00
CA GLY A 281 -29.81 24.90 6.58
C GLY A 281 -31.26 24.55 6.22
N GLN A 282 -31.86 23.63 6.97
CA GLN A 282 -33.27 23.25 6.88
C GLN A 282 -34.20 24.06 7.81
N ARG A 283 -33.66 25.08 8.51
CA ARG A 283 -34.40 25.93 9.46
C ARG A 283 -35.12 25.14 10.57
N GLY A 284 -34.54 24.02 10.99
CA GLY A 284 -35.12 23.12 11.99
C GLY A 284 -36.28 22.25 11.47
N LYS A 285 -36.59 22.27 10.17
CA LYS A 285 -37.66 21.46 9.57
C LYS A 285 -37.09 20.19 8.94
N LEU A 286 -36.98 19.14 9.74
CA LEU A 286 -36.57 17.80 9.28
C LEU A 286 -37.77 17.02 8.75
N ALA A 287 -37.59 16.30 7.64
CA ALA A 287 -38.61 15.39 7.12
C ALA A 287 -38.67 14.09 7.94
N ASP A 288 -39.82 13.41 7.93
CA ASP A 288 -40.01 12.14 8.67
C ASP A 288 -39.06 11.04 8.16
N GLU A 289 -38.73 11.05 6.86
CA GLU A 289 -37.77 10.14 6.24
C GLU A 289 -36.33 10.34 6.76
N GLU A 290 -35.97 11.57 7.15
CA GLU A 290 -34.66 11.86 7.74
C GLU A 290 -34.58 11.36 9.18
N LEU A 291 -35.65 11.51 9.95
CA LEU A 291 -35.77 10.94 11.30
C LEU A 291 -35.78 9.41 11.24
N ALA A 292 -36.29 8.82 10.15
CA ALA A 292 -36.31 7.37 9.93
C ALA A 292 -34.91 6.76 9.77
N HIS A 293 -33.90 7.53 9.33
CA HIS A 293 -32.50 7.07 9.24
C HIS A 293 -31.94 6.63 10.60
N PHE A 294 -32.45 7.23 11.68
CA PHE A 294 -32.11 6.87 13.06
C PHE A 294 -33.13 5.84 13.56
N ALA A 295 -32.75 4.56 13.48
CA ALA A 295 -33.57 3.44 13.96
C ALA A 295 -33.70 3.44 15.50
N GLU A 296 -32.67 3.89 16.20
CA GLU A 296 -32.63 3.97 17.67
C GLU A 296 -33.51 5.13 18.18
N PRO A 297 -34.47 4.88 19.10
CA PRO A 297 -35.39 5.90 19.59
C PRO A 297 -34.71 7.11 20.25
N GLU A 298 -33.60 6.88 20.98
CA GLU A 298 -32.86 7.92 21.69
C GLU A 298 -32.18 8.88 20.70
N ALA A 299 -31.47 8.36 19.71
CA ALA A 299 -30.80 9.17 18.69
C ALA A 299 -31.81 9.97 17.84
N ARG A 300 -32.98 9.37 17.54
CA ARG A 300 -34.08 10.08 16.87
C ARG A 300 -34.63 11.23 17.72
N ALA A 301 -34.81 10.99 19.03
CA ALA A 301 -35.29 12.01 19.96
C ALA A 301 -34.31 13.18 20.12
N GLU A 302 -33.00 12.89 20.16
CA GLU A 302 -31.94 13.92 20.18
C GLU A 302 -32.00 14.82 18.94
N LEU A 303 -32.11 14.22 17.75
CA LEU A 303 -32.18 14.97 16.50
C LEU A 303 -33.45 15.82 16.40
N ALA A 304 -34.60 15.26 16.81
CA ALA A 304 -35.86 16.00 16.89
C ALA A 304 -35.83 17.13 17.93
N ALA A 305 -35.09 16.96 19.03
CA ALA A 305 -34.86 18.01 20.01
C ALA A 305 -33.99 19.14 19.45
N LEU A 306 -32.95 18.82 18.67
CA LEU A 306 -32.12 19.81 17.99
C LEU A 306 -32.93 20.62 16.96
N ALA A 307 -33.73 19.95 16.14
CA ALA A 307 -34.62 20.61 15.18
C ALA A 307 -35.56 21.62 15.85
N ARG A 308 -36.26 21.20 16.92
CA ARG A 308 -37.14 22.08 17.71
C ARG A 308 -36.38 23.22 18.39
N GLU A 309 -35.15 22.98 18.82
CA GLU A 309 -34.31 24.00 19.44
C GLU A 309 -33.94 25.11 18.44
N LEU A 310 -33.75 24.77 17.17
CA LEU A 310 -33.32 25.69 16.10
C LEU A 310 -34.48 26.32 15.32
N GLU A 311 -35.68 25.75 15.43
CA GLU A 311 -36.88 26.27 14.76
C GLU A 311 -37.16 27.73 15.16
N GLY A 312 -37.20 28.63 14.17
CA GLY A 312 -37.48 30.06 14.37
C GLY A 312 -36.35 30.91 14.96
N ARG A 313 -35.12 30.37 15.08
CA ARG A 313 -33.94 31.11 15.59
C ARG A 313 -33.08 31.79 14.51
N ASP A 314 -33.25 31.41 13.25
CA ASP A 314 -32.49 31.92 12.11
C ASP A 314 -30.97 31.95 12.34
N LEU A 315 -30.40 30.93 12.98
CA LEU A 315 -28.94 30.78 13.07
C LEU A 315 -28.37 30.40 11.71
N VAL A 316 -27.35 31.13 11.24
CA VAL A 316 -26.75 30.92 9.92
C VAL A 316 -25.34 30.38 10.07
N VAL A 317 -25.12 29.12 9.70
CA VAL A 317 -23.77 28.56 9.59
C VAL A 317 -23.20 28.96 8.23
N GLU A 318 -22.41 30.02 8.20
CA GLU A 318 -21.88 30.57 6.95
C GLU A 318 -20.63 29.85 6.48
N ARG A 319 -19.80 29.37 7.41
CA ARG A 319 -18.51 28.75 7.07
C ARG A 319 -18.15 27.64 8.03
N VAL A 320 -17.74 26.51 7.49
CA VAL A 320 -17.17 25.40 8.26
C VAL A 320 -15.78 25.09 7.73
N VAL A 321 -14.77 25.30 8.55
CA VAL A 321 -13.39 24.83 8.33
C VAL A 321 -13.20 23.54 9.10
N ARG A 322 -13.01 22.45 8.36
CA ARG A 322 -13.04 21.09 8.90
C ARG A 322 -11.67 20.42 8.77
N VAL A 323 -11.01 20.18 9.89
CA VAL A 323 -9.69 19.56 9.94
C VAL A 323 -9.83 18.10 10.35
N ALA A 324 -9.36 17.17 9.52
CA ALA A 324 -9.28 15.73 9.83
C ALA A 324 -10.59 15.07 10.33
N CYS A 325 -11.76 15.55 9.91
CA CYS A 325 -13.02 14.99 10.36
C CYS A 325 -13.33 13.63 9.70
N PRO A 326 -13.78 12.61 10.45
CA PRO A 326 -14.22 11.33 9.88
C PRO A 326 -15.62 11.45 9.27
N ALA A 327 -15.81 12.31 8.28
CA ALA A 327 -17.12 12.62 7.70
C ALA A 327 -17.77 11.43 6.98
N ARG A 328 -16.98 10.43 6.57
CA ARG A 328 -17.45 9.12 6.07
C ARG A 328 -17.13 7.96 7.02
N GLY A 329 -16.82 8.29 8.28
CA GLY A 329 -16.43 7.35 9.32
C GLY A 329 -14.96 6.90 9.27
N THR A 330 -14.49 6.23 10.32
CA THR A 330 -13.13 5.67 10.41
C THR A 330 -13.16 4.21 10.83
N LEU A 331 -12.36 3.36 10.17
CA LEU A 331 -12.26 1.93 10.50
C LEU A 331 -11.51 1.66 11.80
N LEU A 332 -10.75 2.63 12.31
CA LEU A 332 -10.07 2.52 13.61
C LEU A 332 -11.05 2.39 14.77
N ALA A 333 -12.25 2.94 14.63
CA ALA A 333 -13.31 2.75 15.62
C ALA A 333 -13.95 1.36 15.55
N SER A 334 -13.57 0.47 14.62
CA SER A 334 -14.25 -0.81 14.40
C SER A 334 -13.53 -2.03 15.02
N ARG A 335 -14.33 -2.85 15.73
CA ARG A 335 -14.06 -4.23 16.23
C ARG A 335 -12.85 -4.49 17.16
N ARG A 336 -11.90 -3.57 17.36
CA ARG A 336 -10.76 -3.69 18.31
C ARG A 336 -10.33 -2.33 18.87
N LEU A 337 -11.15 -1.79 19.77
CA LEU A 337 -10.98 -0.44 20.36
C LEU A 337 -9.69 -0.29 21.18
N ASP A 338 -9.16 -1.38 21.74
CA ASP A 338 -7.91 -1.45 22.49
C ASP A 338 -6.67 -1.07 21.67
N ALA A 339 -6.58 -1.61 20.45
CA ALA A 339 -5.51 -1.26 19.52
C ALA A 339 -5.58 0.21 19.08
N TYR A 340 -6.79 0.71 18.78
CA TYR A 340 -7.02 2.12 18.43
C TYR A 340 -6.56 3.06 19.54
N LEU A 341 -6.99 2.81 20.78
CA LEU A 341 -6.64 3.67 21.93
C LEU A 341 -5.14 3.65 22.22
N SER A 342 -4.46 2.53 21.96
CA SER A 342 -2.99 2.43 22.08
C SER A 342 -2.27 3.33 21.07
N VAL A 343 -2.75 3.33 19.81
CA VAL A 343 -2.22 4.21 18.76
C VAL A 343 -2.54 5.67 19.07
N LEU A 344 -3.79 5.97 19.45
CA LEU A 344 -4.22 7.31 19.84
C LEU A 344 -3.31 7.89 20.93
N LYS A 345 -3.12 7.13 22.03
CA LYS A 345 -2.22 7.52 23.13
C LYS A 345 -0.84 7.92 22.61
N TRP A 346 -0.25 7.09 21.75
CA TRP A 346 1.08 7.35 21.21
C TRP A 346 1.12 8.53 20.25
N THR A 347 0.09 8.74 19.42
CA THR A 347 0.02 9.94 18.57
C THR A 347 -0.05 11.23 19.38
N LEU A 348 -0.70 11.21 20.55
CA LEU A 348 -0.66 12.32 21.51
C LEU A 348 0.75 12.53 22.05
N GLU A 349 1.45 11.45 22.44
CA GLU A 349 2.85 11.52 22.93
C GLU A 349 3.81 12.08 21.87
N LEU A 350 3.70 11.62 20.62
CA LEU A 350 4.48 12.15 19.49
C LEU A 350 4.20 13.64 19.26
N ALA A 351 2.94 14.03 19.36
CA ALA A 351 2.53 15.41 19.25
C ALA A 351 2.89 16.22 20.52
N ARG A 352 3.56 15.65 21.54
CA ARG A 352 3.83 16.31 22.83
C ARG A 352 2.57 16.85 23.51
N VAL A 353 1.43 16.22 23.24
CA VAL A 353 0.17 16.49 23.97
C VAL A 353 0.18 15.62 25.23
N PRO A 354 0.00 16.21 26.43
CA PRO A 354 -0.03 15.44 27.67
C PRO A 354 -1.10 14.35 27.64
N VAL A 355 -0.69 13.09 27.84
CA VAL A 355 -1.64 11.97 27.97
C VAL A 355 -2.20 11.97 29.38
N ALA A 356 -3.50 12.19 29.50
CA ALA A 356 -4.16 12.19 30.80
C ALA A 356 -4.17 10.78 31.44
N PRO A 357 -3.91 10.64 32.75
CA PRO A 357 -3.97 9.34 33.44
C PRO A 357 -5.31 8.62 33.27
N GLN A 358 -6.40 9.37 33.13
CA GLN A 358 -7.74 8.84 32.87
C GLN A 358 -7.83 8.13 31.52
N LEU A 359 -7.15 8.62 30.48
CA LEU A 359 -7.08 7.97 29.16
C LEU A 359 -6.31 6.64 29.23
N VAL A 360 -5.25 6.59 30.03
CA VAL A 360 -4.47 5.37 30.28
C VAL A 360 -5.33 4.33 31.01
N GLY A 361 -6.04 4.73 32.07
CA GLY A 361 -6.98 3.86 32.78
C GLY A 361 -8.15 3.39 31.90
N PHE A 362 -8.66 4.26 31.02
CA PHE A 362 -9.70 3.91 30.06
C PHE A 362 -9.22 2.88 29.03
N LEU A 363 -8.03 3.08 28.43
CA LEU A 363 -7.40 2.12 27.53
C LEU A 363 -7.24 0.76 28.21
N ALA A 364 -6.74 0.73 29.45
CA ALA A 364 -6.58 -0.49 30.22
C ALA A 364 -7.92 -1.22 30.41
N GLU A 365 -9.00 -0.51 30.75
CA GLU A 365 -10.29 -1.15 30.98
C GLU A 365 -10.97 -1.61 29.68
N VAL A 366 -10.84 -0.85 28.59
CA VAL A 366 -11.31 -1.27 27.26
C VAL A 366 -10.57 -2.52 26.79
N ALA A 367 -9.25 -2.55 26.95
CA ALA A 367 -8.42 -3.71 26.65
C ALA A 367 -8.80 -4.89 27.55
N ARG A 368 -9.10 -4.68 28.83
CA ARG A 368 -9.47 -5.77 29.74
C ARG A 368 -10.84 -6.36 29.41
N GLN A 369 -11.83 -5.54 29.07
CA GLN A 369 -13.21 -6.00 28.81
C GLN A 369 -13.50 -6.34 27.34
N ARG A 370 -12.55 -6.12 26.42
CA ARG A 370 -12.74 -6.25 24.97
C ARG A 370 -14.01 -5.54 24.48
N ARG A 371 -14.23 -4.32 24.96
CA ARG A 371 -15.52 -3.62 24.82
C ARG A 371 -15.83 -3.25 23.38
N ASP A 372 -17.09 -3.39 22.98
CA ASP A 372 -17.55 -2.99 21.65
C ASP A 372 -17.66 -1.45 21.56
N PRO A 373 -16.95 -0.79 20.62
CA PRO A 373 -17.08 0.65 20.38
C PRO A 373 -18.51 1.11 20.05
N ALA A 374 -19.38 0.22 19.56
CA ALA A 374 -20.80 0.54 19.36
C ALA A 374 -21.55 0.89 20.66
N SER A 375 -21.02 0.50 21.83
CA SER A 375 -21.63 0.81 23.13
C SER A 375 -21.36 2.24 23.65
N LEU A 376 -20.56 3.03 22.94
CA LEU A 376 -20.18 4.39 23.33
C LEU A 376 -20.68 5.37 22.25
N PRO A 377 -21.77 6.13 22.50
CA PRO A 377 -22.44 6.93 21.47
C PRO A 377 -21.52 7.90 20.71
N GLY A 378 -20.55 8.49 21.41
CA GLY A 378 -19.58 9.40 20.81
C GLY A 378 -18.62 8.73 19.81
N LEU A 379 -18.28 7.46 20.02
CA LEU A 379 -17.44 6.66 19.11
C LEU A 379 -18.27 5.97 18.02
N ALA A 380 -19.44 5.45 18.39
CA ALA A 380 -20.36 4.77 17.48
C ALA A 380 -20.73 5.68 16.29
N ALA A 381 -20.88 6.98 16.54
CA ALA A 381 -21.16 7.99 15.53
C ALA A 381 -20.04 8.21 14.49
N MET A 382 -18.83 7.70 14.73
CA MET A 382 -17.70 7.76 13.78
C MET A 382 -17.52 6.46 12.98
N LEU A 383 -18.38 5.46 13.18
CA LEU A 383 -18.35 4.25 12.36
C LEU A 383 -18.91 4.54 10.96
N PRO A 384 -18.30 4.02 9.88
CA PRO A 384 -18.79 4.23 8.51
C PRO A 384 -20.25 3.81 8.31
N ASP A 385 -20.66 2.74 8.97
CA ASP A 385 -22.02 2.20 8.89
C ASP A 385 -22.98 2.86 9.91
N SER A 386 -22.57 3.91 10.63
CA SER A 386 -23.44 4.56 11.62
C SER A 386 -24.58 5.34 10.96
N PRO A 387 -25.78 5.37 11.58
CA PRO A 387 -26.91 6.16 11.10
C PRO A 387 -26.55 7.63 10.83
N LEU A 388 -25.71 8.22 11.70
CA LEU A 388 -25.29 9.60 11.56
C LEU A 388 -24.47 9.83 10.29
N VAL A 389 -23.45 9.00 10.04
CA VAL A 389 -22.58 9.12 8.85
C VAL A 389 -23.38 8.91 7.58
N GLN A 390 -24.27 7.92 7.55
CA GLN A 390 -25.15 7.67 6.41
C GLN A 390 -26.09 8.85 6.15
N TRP A 391 -26.72 9.38 7.22
CA TRP A 391 -27.59 10.56 7.12
C TRP A 391 -26.83 11.74 6.55
N LEU A 392 -25.68 12.12 7.13
CA LEU A 392 -24.86 13.25 6.67
C LEU A 392 -24.42 13.13 5.20
N ASN A 393 -24.25 11.92 4.66
CA ASN A 393 -23.85 11.70 3.27
C ASN A 393 -25.02 11.36 2.34
N SER A 394 -26.27 11.43 2.81
CA SER A 394 -27.48 11.22 1.99
C SER A 394 -27.85 12.47 1.20
N ALA A 395 -28.45 12.29 0.02
CA ALA A 395 -28.85 13.37 -0.89
C ALA A 395 -30.15 14.12 -0.48
N ALA A 396 -30.76 13.77 0.66
CA ALA A 396 -32.13 14.15 1.00
C ALA A 396 -32.29 15.48 1.76
N ALA A 397 -31.33 16.41 1.68
CA ALA A 397 -31.29 17.56 2.60
C ALA A 397 -32.28 18.70 2.25
N THR A 398 -32.65 18.93 0.98
CA THR A 398 -33.56 20.00 0.51
C THR A 398 -34.15 19.63 -0.87
N ASP A 399 -35.13 20.39 -1.37
CA ASP A 399 -35.70 20.20 -2.74
C ASP A 399 -34.62 20.25 -3.85
N ASP A 400 -33.49 20.93 -3.60
CA ASP A 400 -32.30 21.02 -4.47
C ASP A 400 -31.11 20.16 -3.98
N GLY A 401 -31.25 19.40 -2.88
CA GLY A 401 -30.24 18.47 -2.34
C GLY A 401 -29.02 19.09 -1.63
N ALA A 402 -28.91 20.42 -1.51
CA ALA A 402 -27.78 21.12 -0.88
C ALA A 402 -28.23 22.18 0.14
N ILE A 403 -27.41 22.38 1.19
CA ILE A 403 -27.62 23.42 2.22
C ILE A 403 -26.78 24.67 1.95
N GLY A 404 -27.15 25.81 2.53
CA GLY A 404 -26.36 27.04 2.47
C GLY A 404 -25.02 26.96 3.21
N GLY A 405 -24.16 27.96 3.01
CA GLY A 405 -22.84 28.08 3.65
C GLY A 405 -21.68 27.41 2.90
N GLU A 406 -20.46 27.70 3.31
CA GLU A 406 -19.21 27.23 2.72
C GLU A 406 -18.59 26.08 3.54
N LEU A 407 -18.08 25.05 2.86
CA LEU A 407 -17.29 23.99 3.48
C LEU A 407 -15.85 24.02 2.96
N ARG A 408 -14.88 24.08 3.87
CA ARG A 408 -13.45 24.10 3.58
C ARG A 408 -12.76 23.01 4.40
N VAL A 409 -12.22 22.00 3.73
CA VAL A 409 -11.63 20.81 4.35
C VAL A 409 -10.11 20.91 4.37
N VAL A 410 -9.50 20.74 5.55
CA VAL A 410 -8.06 20.48 5.66
C VAL A 410 -7.91 18.98 5.89
N ALA A 411 -7.51 18.28 4.84
CA ALA A 411 -7.21 16.85 4.87
C ALA A 411 -5.70 16.66 5.04
N GLY A 412 -5.29 15.51 5.59
CA GLY A 412 -3.87 15.17 5.69
C GLY A 412 -3.59 13.74 5.29
N ASP A 413 -2.36 13.53 4.83
CA ASP A 413 -1.77 12.23 4.55
C ASP A 413 -0.30 12.23 5.00
N LEU A 414 0.06 11.23 5.79
CA LEU A 414 1.42 11.07 6.28
C LEU A 414 2.31 10.44 5.20
N GLU A 415 3.26 11.22 4.69
CA GLU A 415 4.24 10.79 3.68
C GLU A 415 5.68 10.93 4.19
N GLY A 416 6.51 9.90 4.05
CA GLY A 416 7.96 10.02 4.22
C GLY A 416 8.44 10.30 5.65
N ASP A 417 8.57 9.24 6.45
CA ASP A 417 9.59 9.13 7.50
C ASP A 417 9.72 7.65 7.92
N SER A 418 10.89 7.17 8.33
CA SER A 418 11.08 5.74 8.66
C SER A 418 10.19 5.26 9.83
N LEU A 419 9.76 6.19 10.69
CA LEU A 419 8.83 5.95 11.81
C LEU A 419 7.34 6.08 11.40
N GLY A 420 7.03 6.88 10.38
CA GLY A 420 5.68 7.06 9.84
C GLY A 420 5.28 5.94 8.88
N SER A 421 6.20 5.51 8.03
CA SER A 421 6.05 4.29 7.20
C SER A 421 5.80 3.05 8.07
N TRP A 422 6.34 3.02 9.29
CA TRP A 422 6.20 1.94 10.27
C TRP A 422 4.77 1.83 10.85
N VAL A 423 4.11 2.94 11.18
CA VAL A 423 2.69 2.93 11.57
C VAL A 423 1.80 2.66 10.37
N LYS A 424 2.13 3.25 9.20
CA LYS A 424 1.42 2.97 7.95
C LYS A 424 1.45 1.45 7.74
N THR A 425 2.55 0.73 7.93
CA THR A 425 2.58 -0.75 7.87
C THR A 425 1.76 -1.46 8.97
N LEU A 426 1.86 -1.04 10.24
CA LEU A 426 1.17 -1.71 11.36
C LEU A 426 -0.37 -1.52 11.32
N LEU A 427 -0.81 -0.33 10.92
CA LEU A 427 -2.22 0.03 10.79
C LEU A 427 -2.76 -0.23 9.39
N ALA A 428 -1.93 -0.32 8.34
CA ALA A 428 -2.45 -0.51 6.99
C ALA A 428 -3.01 -1.91 6.76
N ASP A 429 -2.40 -2.95 7.32
CA ASP A 429 -2.85 -4.32 7.06
C ASP A 429 -3.70 -4.95 8.14
N ALA A 430 -3.68 -4.40 9.36
CA ALA A 430 -4.66 -4.76 10.38
C ALA A 430 -5.97 -3.94 10.24
N PHE A 431 -5.91 -2.71 9.70
CA PHE A 431 -7.06 -1.78 9.70
C PHE A 431 -7.23 -0.87 8.44
N PHE A 432 -6.20 -0.54 7.64
CA PHE A 432 -6.28 0.55 6.64
C PHE A 432 -5.43 0.43 5.37
N TRP A 433 -6.00 -0.08 4.29
CA TRP A 433 -5.33 -0.06 2.98
C TRP A 433 -5.30 1.34 2.29
N THR A 434 -5.29 2.46 3.02
CA THR A 434 -5.37 3.82 2.44
C THR A 434 -4.61 4.91 3.20
N ASP A 435 -4.28 5.98 2.48
CA ASP A 435 -3.80 7.27 2.99
C ASP A 435 -4.60 7.73 4.21
N ASN A 436 -3.88 8.20 5.23
CA ASN A 436 -4.42 8.58 6.53
C ASN A 436 -3.44 9.46 7.31
N ASP A 437 -3.94 10.11 8.36
CA ASP A 437 -3.16 10.95 9.26
C ASP A 437 -2.83 10.27 10.61
N LEU A 438 -2.77 8.92 10.63
CA LEU A 438 -2.67 8.01 11.78
C LEU A 438 -3.99 7.69 12.50
N VAL A 439 -5.04 8.51 12.34
CA VAL A 439 -6.32 8.34 13.07
C VAL A 439 -7.53 8.29 12.13
N VAL A 440 -7.52 9.11 11.08
CA VAL A 440 -8.62 9.21 10.10
C VAL A 440 -8.07 8.97 8.71
N GLN A 441 -8.80 8.17 7.92
CA GLN A 441 -8.48 7.94 6.51
C GLN A 441 -8.69 9.22 5.71
N THR A 442 -7.72 9.61 4.89
CA THR A 442 -7.74 10.86 4.11
C THR A 442 -9.00 10.94 3.24
N ARG A 443 -9.38 9.86 2.57
CA ARG A 443 -10.64 9.78 1.78
C ARG A 443 -11.92 10.01 2.59
N SER A 444 -11.90 9.73 3.89
CA SER A 444 -13.06 9.94 4.77
C SER A 444 -13.25 11.41 5.14
N MET A 445 -12.20 12.23 4.99
CA MET A 445 -12.20 13.63 5.38
C MET A 445 -13.00 14.53 4.46
N TYR A 446 -13.38 14.08 3.26
CA TYR A 446 -14.00 14.92 2.23
C TYR A 446 -15.54 14.96 2.26
N GLY A 447 -16.21 13.89 2.72
CA GLY A 447 -17.68 13.74 2.60
C GLY A 447 -18.52 14.67 3.49
N GLY A 448 -19.78 14.33 3.73
CA GLY A 448 -20.72 15.15 4.52
C GLY A 448 -21.83 15.76 3.69
N THR A 449 -22.53 16.75 4.25
CA THR A 449 -23.75 17.29 3.60
C THR A 449 -23.37 18.21 2.44
N PRO A 450 -23.96 18.08 1.23
CA PRO A 450 -23.65 18.97 0.11
C PRO A 450 -23.92 20.45 0.40
N ARG A 451 -23.04 21.34 -0.06
CA ARG A 451 -23.17 22.81 0.09
C ARG A 451 -23.50 23.47 -1.25
N ALA A 452 -24.44 24.42 -1.24
CA ALA A 452 -24.83 25.18 -2.44
C ALA A 452 -23.69 26.05 -2.98
N ALA A 453 -22.84 26.59 -2.10
CA ALA A 453 -21.63 27.35 -2.47
C ALA A 453 -20.46 26.44 -2.90
N GLY A 454 -20.65 25.12 -2.91
CA GLY A 454 -19.60 24.13 -3.13
C GLY A 454 -18.76 23.84 -1.89
N ALA A 455 -17.94 22.79 -1.98
CA ALA A 455 -16.98 22.41 -0.95
C ALA A 455 -15.57 22.41 -1.54
N SER A 456 -14.61 22.89 -0.76
CA SER A 456 -13.20 22.96 -1.16
C SER A 456 -12.31 22.27 -0.14
N PHE A 457 -11.09 21.92 -0.54
CA PHE A 457 -10.11 21.27 0.32
C PHE A 457 -8.69 21.73 0.05
N VAL A 458 -7.84 21.51 1.04
CA VAL A 458 -6.38 21.43 0.91
C VAL A 458 -5.92 20.09 1.50
N LEU A 459 -4.94 19.46 0.86
CA LEU A 459 -4.31 18.23 1.34
C LEU A 459 -2.90 18.55 1.84
N ASP A 460 -2.67 18.34 3.13
CA ASP A 460 -1.36 18.48 3.79
C ASP A 460 -0.62 17.13 3.75
N GLN A 461 0.46 17.07 2.98
CA GLN A 461 1.26 15.85 2.77
C GLN A 461 2.70 16.05 3.28
N GLY A 462 3.22 15.05 4.00
CA GLY A 462 4.59 15.03 4.53
C GLY A 462 4.71 14.37 5.91
N GLY A 463 5.94 14.21 6.41
CA GLY A 463 6.25 13.44 7.63
C GLY A 463 5.72 14.07 8.93
N HIS A 464 5.26 15.32 8.85
CA HIS A 464 4.65 16.05 9.96
C HIS A 464 3.11 16.14 9.88
N SER A 465 2.49 15.58 8.83
CA SER A 465 1.04 15.56 8.60
C SER A 465 0.36 14.49 9.46
N THR A 466 0.40 14.67 10.78
CA THR A 466 -0.20 13.77 11.78
C THR A 466 -1.48 14.35 12.36
N HIS A 467 -2.39 13.49 12.85
CA HIS A 467 -3.72 13.88 13.32
C HIS A 467 -3.72 15.02 14.36
N PHE A 468 -2.75 15.04 15.29
CA PHE A 468 -2.60 16.07 16.33
C PHE A 468 -1.52 17.11 16.01
N GLY A 469 -1.00 17.09 14.77
CA GLY A 469 0.04 17.98 14.27
C GLY A 469 -0.46 19.19 13.51
N TYR A 470 -1.72 19.22 13.02
CA TYR A 470 -2.21 20.27 12.11
C TYR A 470 -2.09 21.71 12.65
N PHE A 471 -2.25 21.91 13.95
CA PHE A 471 -2.15 23.25 14.56
C PHE A 471 -0.72 23.62 15.00
N ALA A 472 0.20 22.66 14.97
CA ALA A 472 1.64 22.87 15.18
C ALA A 472 2.37 23.09 13.84
N ASN A 473 1.95 22.39 12.80
CA ASN A 473 2.51 22.52 11.47
C ASN A 473 2.11 23.87 10.85
N ALA A 474 3.10 24.69 10.51
CA ALA A 474 2.89 26.02 9.94
C ALA A 474 2.04 26.00 8.66
N ARG A 475 2.15 24.95 7.82
CA ARG A 475 1.38 24.86 6.57
C ARG A 475 -0.11 24.69 6.84
N SER A 476 -0.49 23.72 7.65
CA SER A 476 -1.89 23.45 7.99
C SER A 476 -2.48 24.54 8.90
N ALA A 477 -1.72 25.07 9.86
CA ALA A 477 -2.14 26.18 10.71
C ALA A 477 -2.48 27.44 9.88
N ASN A 478 -1.62 27.81 8.93
CA ASN A 478 -1.91 28.92 8.01
C ASN A 478 -3.10 28.62 7.11
N ALA A 479 -3.21 27.40 6.57
CA ALA A 479 -4.35 27.02 5.75
C ALA A 479 -5.69 27.11 6.50
N VAL A 480 -5.73 26.74 7.79
CA VAL A 480 -6.93 26.89 8.63
C VAL A 480 -7.27 28.37 8.82
N VAL A 481 -6.30 29.21 9.16
CA VAL A 481 -6.55 30.65 9.37
C VAL A 481 -6.97 31.34 8.07
N ASP A 482 -6.30 31.06 6.95
CA ASP A 482 -6.64 31.59 5.64
C ASP A 482 -8.04 31.13 5.22
N ALA A 483 -8.39 29.88 5.51
CA ALA A 483 -9.73 29.35 5.31
C ALA A 483 -10.79 30.01 6.21
N LEU A 484 -10.42 30.70 7.29
CA LEU A 484 -11.35 31.44 8.13
C LEU A 484 -11.49 32.90 7.72
N VAL A 485 -10.38 33.57 7.35
CA VAL A 485 -10.34 35.03 7.17
C VAL A 485 -10.46 35.50 5.72
N LEU A 486 -10.14 34.64 4.74
CA LEU A 486 -10.21 34.99 3.32
C LEU A 486 -11.48 34.45 2.68
N ASP A 487 -12.10 35.19 1.76
CA ASP A 487 -13.25 34.68 1.02
C ASP A 487 -12.84 33.62 -0.03
N ARG A 488 -11.63 33.71 -0.58
CA ARG A 488 -11.05 32.73 -1.51
C ARG A 488 -9.62 32.40 -1.13
N PRO A 489 -9.39 31.41 -0.25
CA PRO A 489 -8.05 31.03 0.15
C PRO A 489 -7.32 30.33 -1.01
N PRO A 490 -6.12 30.79 -1.41
CA PRO A 490 -5.46 30.37 -2.65
C PRO A 490 -5.04 28.89 -2.68
N ALA A 491 -4.85 28.27 -1.50
CA ALA A 491 -4.45 26.87 -1.39
C ALA A 491 -5.60 25.86 -1.58
N PHE A 492 -6.86 26.32 -1.52
CA PHE A 492 -8.03 25.44 -1.53
C PHE A 492 -8.53 25.20 -2.95
N ARG A 493 -8.88 23.93 -3.23
CA ARG A 493 -9.41 23.46 -4.52
C ARG A 493 -10.78 22.83 -4.32
N VAL A 494 -11.64 22.82 -5.34
CA VAL A 494 -12.95 22.15 -5.26
C VAL A 494 -12.76 20.64 -5.03
N ILE A 495 -13.57 20.05 -4.14
CA ILE A 495 -13.55 18.61 -3.90
C ILE A 495 -14.21 17.89 -5.07
N GLY A 496 -13.54 16.89 -5.63
CA GLY A 496 -14.08 16.11 -6.74
C GLY A 496 -15.08 15.03 -6.29
N PRO A 497 -16.16 14.73 -7.06
CA PRO A 497 -17.15 13.68 -6.80
C PRO A 497 -16.66 12.31 -6.30
N LEU A 498 -15.56 11.78 -6.82
CA LEU A 498 -15.02 10.49 -6.35
C LEU A 498 -14.37 10.63 -4.98
N SER A 499 -13.66 11.72 -4.73
CA SER A 499 -13.12 12.02 -3.41
C SER A 499 -14.24 12.37 -2.41
N TRP A 500 -15.28 13.08 -2.85
CA TRP A 500 -16.49 13.36 -2.07
C TRP A 500 -17.23 12.07 -1.66
N SER A 501 -17.33 11.11 -2.58
CA SER A 501 -17.90 9.78 -2.31
C SER A 501 -16.98 8.86 -1.50
N GLY A 502 -15.78 9.33 -1.12
CA GLY A 502 -14.79 8.56 -0.35
C GLY A 502 -14.17 7.40 -1.11
N VAL A 503 -14.24 7.41 -2.44
CA VAL A 503 -13.58 6.43 -3.31
C VAL A 503 -12.11 6.78 -3.51
N ASP A 504 -11.76 8.06 -3.41
CA ASP A 504 -10.44 8.59 -3.73
C ASP A 504 -9.88 9.52 -2.62
N SER A 505 -8.58 9.42 -2.33
CA SER A 505 -7.88 10.19 -1.29
C SER A 505 -7.24 11.50 -1.80
N SER A 506 -7.09 11.69 -3.11
CA SER A 506 -6.40 12.86 -3.69
C SER A 506 -7.17 14.17 -3.52
N GLY A 507 -8.47 14.10 -3.23
CA GLY A 507 -9.38 15.23 -3.06
C GLY A 507 -9.86 15.88 -4.37
N VAL A 508 -9.13 15.74 -5.48
CA VAL A 508 -9.44 16.42 -6.75
C VAL A 508 -10.26 15.60 -7.75
N ARG A 509 -10.46 14.30 -7.55
CA ARG A 509 -11.09 13.44 -8.58
C ARG A 509 -12.59 13.73 -8.74
N ALA A 510 -12.93 14.59 -9.68
CA ALA A 510 -14.28 14.84 -10.16
C ALA A 510 -14.60 13.97 -11.39
N ALA A 511 -15.89 13.74 -11.68
CA ALA A 511 -16.29 13.68 -13.08
C ALA A 511 -15.83 15.01 -13.71
N ARG A 512 -14.76 14.95 -14.52
CA ARG A 512 -13.95 16.12 -14.92
C ARG A 512 -14.75 17.04 -15.84
N ARG A 513 -15.21 18.17 -15.31
CA ARG A 513 -15.61 19.34 -16.13
C ARG A 513 -14.65 20.48 -15.82
N PRO A 514 -13.85 20.97 -16.78
CA PRO A 514 -13.27 22.30 -16.68
C PRO A 514 -14.40 23.30 -16.41
N PRO A 515 -14.23 24.29 -15.51
CA PRO A 515 -15.29 25.22 -15.11
C PRO A 515 -16.05 25.87 -16.29
N ASP A 516 -15.35 26.04 -17.43
CA ASP A 516 -15.87 26.66 -18.65
C ASP A 516 -16.07 25.68 -19.84
N ALA A 517 -16.02 24.36 -19.61
CA ALA A 517 -16.16 23.41 -20.70
C ALA A 517 -17.60 23.37 -21.25
N PRO A 518 -17.78 23.26 -22.59
CA PRO A 518 -19.08 23.04 -23.21
C PRO A 518 -19.77 21.80 -22.63
N PRO A 519 -21.10 21.71 -22.72
CA PRO A 519 -21.85 20.52 -22.34
C PRO A 519 -21.26 19.23 -22.94
N PRO A 520 -21.31 18.08 -22.24
CA PRO A 520 -20.78 16.79 -22.69
C PRO A 520 -21.13 16.44 -24.15
N GLU A 521 -22.39 16.68 -24.53
CA GLU A 521 -22.92 16.44 -25.87
C GLU A 521 -22.27 17.29 -26.96
N GLN A 522 -21.63 18.41 -26.62
CA GLN A 522 -20.95 19.30 -27.56
C GLN A 522 -19.45 19.03 -27.70
N ARG A 523 -18.90 18.04 -26.97
CA ARG A 523 -17.48 17.69 -26.98
C ARG A 523 -17.23 16.33 -27.63
N PRO A 524 -16.07 16.11 -28.27
CA PRO A 524 -15.62 14.77 -28.64
C PRO A 524 -15.55 13.85 -27.41
N ALA A 525 -15.98 12.59 -27.54
CA ALA A 525 -15.74 11.57 -26.52
C ALA A 525 -14.48 10.76 -26.82
N VAL A 526 -13.79 10.33 -25.78
CA VAL A 526 -12.81 9.24 -25.85
C VAL A 526 -13.13 8.19 -24.78
N ILE A 527 -13.38 6.96 -25.21
CA ILE A 527 -13.57 5.83 -24.32
C ILE A 527 -12.21 5.17 -24.09
N LEU A 528 -11.79 5.13 -22.83
CA LEU A 528 -10.51 4.56 -22.41
C LEU A 528 -10.71 3.08 -22.02
N LEU A 529 -10.08 2.19 -22.79
CA LEU A 529 -10.14 0.75 -22.61
C LEU A 529 -8.82 0.25 -22.00
N PRO A 530 -8.82 -0.25 -20.75
CA PRO A 530 -7.61 -0.75 -20.11
C PRO A 530 -7.14 -2.09 -20.70
N GLY A 531 -5.91 -2.48 -20.38
CA GLY A 531 -5.34 -3.78 -20.70
C GLY A 531 -5.90 -4.92 -19.86
N ILE A 532 -5.41 -6.14 -20.13
CA ILE A 532 -5.75 -7.31 -19.28
C ILE A 532 -5.31 -7.02 -17.85
N LEU A 533 -6.13 -7.41 -16.88
CA LEU A 533 -5.94 -7.10 -15.45
C LEU A 533 -6.01 -5.59 -15.11
N GLY A 534 -6.21 -4.71 -16.10
CA GLY A 534 -6.24 -3.25 -15.96
C GLY A 534 -7.52 -2.68 -15.36
N SER A 535 -8.47 -3.53 -14.98
CA SER A 535 -9.76 -3.18 -14.36
C SER A 535 -9.89 -3.81 -12.98
N HIS A 536 -10.32 -3.03 -11.98
CA HIS A 536 -10.80 -3.57 -10.71
C HIS A 536 -12.06 -4.40 -10.93
N LEU A 537 -12.16 -5.53 -10.23
CA LEU A 537 -13.34 -6.39 -10.18
C LEU A 537 -13.90 -6.34 -8.76
N ALA A 538 -15.23 -6.30 -8.63
CA ALA A 538 -15.93 -6.25 -7.35
C ALA A 538 -17.04 -7.31 -7.27
N GLU A 539 -17.21 -7.92 -6.10
CA GLU A 539 -18.31 -8.85 -5.78
C GLU A 539 -19.17 -8.23 -4.69
N GLY A 540 -20.47 -8.04 -4.93
CA GLY A 540 -21.39 -7.42 -3.95
C GLY A 540 -20.96 -6.00 -3.53
N GLY A 541 -20.51 -5.18 -4.48
CA GLY A 541 -20.04 -3.80 -4.25
C GLY A 541 -18.67 -3.70 -3.58
N LYS A 542 -17.94 -4.80 -3.43
CA LYS A 542 -16.65 -4.81 -2.74
C LYS A 542 -15.54 -5.36 -3.65
N ARG A 543 -14.46 -4.59 -3.85
CA ARG A 543 -13.32 -4.96 -4.71
C ARG A 543 -12.69 -6.29 -4.29
N ILE A 544 -12.50 -7.19 -5.25
CA ILE A 544 -11.84 -8.49 -5.13
C ILE A 544 -10.55 -8.59 -5.94
N TRP A 545 -10.33 -7.73 -6.94
CA TRP A 545 -9.07 -7.63 -7.70
C TRP A 545 -8.29 -6.38 -7.30
N LEU A 546 -6.99 -6.55 -7.02
CA LEU A 546 -6.08 -5.55 -6.43
C LEU A 546 -6.69 -4.91 -5.18
N SER A 547 -7.17 -5.77 -4.28
CA SER A 547 -7.63 -5.40 -2.94
C SER A 547 -7.08 -6.40 -1.93
N TRP A 548 -7.11 -6.03 -0.65
CA TRP A 548 -6.79 -6.91 0.50
C TRP A 548 -7.64 -8.19 0.57
N ARG A 549 -8.54 -8.47 -0.37
CA ARG A 549 -9.35 -9.70 -0.43
C ARG A 549 -8.85 -10.72 -1.44
N LEU A 550 -7.76 -10.42 -2.15
CA LEU A 550 -7.01 -11.41 -2.94
C LEU A 550 -6.37 -12.49 -2.06
N ILE A 551 -6.56 -12.35 -0.74
CA ILE A 551 -5.94 -13.10 0.31
C ILE A 551 -6.41 -14.56 0.39
N GLY A 552 -5.69 -15.48 -0.27
CA GLY A 552 -6.21 -16.83 -0.53
C GLY A 552 -7.47 -16.80 -1.42
N GLY A 553 -7.66 -15.69 -2.15
CA GLY A 553 -8.90 -15.32 -2.85
C GLY A 553 -8.87 -15.54 -4.36
N LEU A 554 -7.80 -16.10 -4.94
CA LEU A 554 -7.77 -16.50 -6.36
C LEU A 554 -8.91 -17.46 -6.72
N SER A 555 -9.31 -18.31 -5.78
CA SER A 555 -10.50 -19.17 -5.90
C SER A 555 -11.81 -18.40 -6.08
N ARG A 556 -11.88 -17.13 -5.65
CA ARG A 556 -13.02 -16.21 -5.90
C ARG A 556 -13.00 -15.61 -7.30
N LEU A 557 -11.83 -15.57 -7.95
CA LEU A 557 -11.72 -15.16 -9.34
C LEU A 557 -12.02 -16.31 -10.31
N ARG A 558 -12.20 -17.54 -9.82
CA ARG A 558 -12.51 -18.73 -10.63
C ARG A 558 -13.72 -18.46 -11.51
N TRP A 559 -13.50 -18.52 -12.83
CA TRP A 559 -14.55 -18.53 -13.83
C TRP A 559 -15.32 -19.85 -13.74
N ARG A 560 -16.64 -19.80 -13.54
CA ARG A 560 -17.50 -21.00 -13.41
C ARG A 560 -18.44 -21.19 -14.60
N GLY A 561 -18.33 -20.33 -15.62
CA GLY A 561 -19.11 -20.41 -16.85
C GLY A 561 -20.44 -19.67 -16.76
N GLU A 562 -21.38 -20.02 -17.64
CA GLU A 562 -22.67 -19.33 -17.79
C GLU A 562 -23.69 -19.68 -16.69
N ASP A 563 -23.49 -20.79 -15.95
CA ASP A 563 -24.48 -21.38 -15.03
C ASP A 563 -24.33 -21.01 -13.54
N ALA A 564 -23.61 -19.94 -13.20
CA ALA A 564 -23.45 -19.52 -11.80
C ALA A 564 -24.09 -18.14 -11.53
N GLU A 565 -25.17 -18.12 -10.75
CA GLU A 565 -25.76 -16.89 -10.15
C GLU A 565 -24.70 -16.00 -9.44
N ARG A 566 -23.54 -16.58 -9.07
CA ARG A 566 -22.38 -15.88 -8.50
C ARG A 566 -21.48 -15.16 -9.50
N ASP A 567 -21.35 -15.61 -10.76
CA ASP A 567 -20.50 -14.91 -11.74
C ASP A 567 -21.17 -13.62 -12.23
N GLY A 568 -22.51 -13.55 -12.25
CA GLY A 568 -23.27 -12.30 -12.39
C GLY A 568 -23.12 -11.32 -11.20
N ALA A 569 -22.58 -11.79 -10.07
CA ALA A 569 -22.28 -10.96 -8.90
C ALA A 569 -20.91 -10.27 -8.97
N ILE A 570 -19.99 -10.74 -9.83
CA ILE A 570 -18.70 -10.08 -10.07
C ILE A 570 -18.87 -9.09 -11.22
N ARG A 571 -18.56 -7.83 -10.95
CA ARG A 571 -18.70 -6.74 -11.92
C ARG A 571 -17.41 -5.93 -12.00
N PRO A 572 -17.06 -5.40 -13.19
CA PRO A 572 -16.01 -4.41 -13.31
C PRO A 572 -16.40 -3.15 -12.54
N ASP A 573 -15.45 -2.59 -11.80
CA ASP A 573 -15.64 -1.41 -10.94
C ASP A 573 -15.08 -0.15 -11.61
N ALA A 574 -13.77 -0.09 -11.84
CA ALA A 574 -13.09 1.03 -12.51
C ALA A 574 -11.74 0.56 -13.11
N PRO A 575 -11.19 1.25 -14.13
CA PRO A 575 -9.79 1.05 -14.51
C PRO A 575 -8.88 1.36 -13.32
N ILE A 576 -7.72 0.71 -13.28
CA ILE A 576 -6.77 0.93 -12.17
C ILE A 576 -6.16 2.32 -12.31
N GLY A 577 -6.44 3.19 -11.34
CA GLY A 577 -6.07 4.60 -11.40
C GLY A 577 -4.59 4.84 -11.71
N MET A 578 -3.70 4.13 -11.02
CA MET A 578 -2.24 4.33 -11.13
C MET A 578 -1.66 4.21 -12.55
N PHE A 579 -2.36 3.57 -13.50
CA PHE A 579 -1.88 3.44 -14.89
C PHE A 579 -2.61 4.32 -15.89
N TYR A 580 -3.82 4.76 -15.56
CA TYR A 580 -4.74 5.33 -16.54
C TYR A 580 -5.18 6.74 -16.17
N ASP A 581 -4.98 7.18 -14.92
CA ASP A 581 -5.47 8.47 -14.45
C ASP A 581 -4.80 9.65 -15.12
N ASP A 582 -3.47 9.63 -15.20
CA ASP A 582 -2.69 10.73 -15.76
C ASP A 582 -3.02 10.93 -17.24
N LEU A 583 -3.14 9.82 -18.00
CA LEU A 583 -3.56 9.86 -19.39
C LEU A 583 -5.00 10.35 -19.53
N ALA A 584 -5.90 9.87 -18.67
CA ALA A 584 -7.27 10.34 -18.65
C ALA A 584 -7.37 11.84 -18.27
N ASP A 585 -6.51 12.34 -17.37
CA ASP A 585 -6.43 13.75 -16.97
C ASP A 585 -6.04 14.60 -18.18
N HIS A 586 -4.99 14.16 -18.87
CA HIS A 586 -4.48 14.83 -20.05
C HIS A 586 -5.55 14.92 -21.16
N LEU A 587 -6.25 13.81 -21.44
CA LEU A 587 -7.29 13.78 -22.48
C LEU A 587 -8.55 14.57 -22.10
N ALA A 588 -8.85 14.71 -20.80
CA ALA A 588 -10.04 15.44 -20.34
C ALA A 588 -10.00 16.94 -20.66
N ALA A 589 -8.81 17.48 -20.98
CA ALA A 589 -8.67 18.85 -21.46
C ALA A 589 -9.41 19.09 -22.78
N SER A 590 -9.42 18.11 -23.69
CA SER A 590 -10.01 18.24 -25.03
C SER A 590 -11.23 17.36 -25.29
N HIS A 591 -11.38 16.26 -24.56
CA HIS A 591 -12.45 15.29 -24.75
C HIS A 591 -13.27 15.11 -23.47
N GLU A 592 -14.49 14.60 -23.61
CA GLU A 592 -15.12 13.86 -22.53
C GLU A 592 -14.47 12.47 -22.45
N VAL A 593 -13.84 12.16 -21.31
CA VAL A 593 -13.15 10.89 -21.11
C VAL A 593 -14.06 9.92 -20.37
N ILE A 594 -14.34 8.79 -20.99
CA ILE A 594 -15.24 7.75 -20.45
C ILE A 594 -14.39 6.53 -20.13
N ALA A 595 -14.16 6.29 -18.85
CA ALA A 595 -13.44 5.13 -18.37
C ALA A 595 -14.31 3.87 -18.47
N PHE A 596 -13.90 2.89 -19.29
CA PHE A 596 -14.65 1.64 -19.45
C PHE A 596 -13.86 0.47 -18.86
N ALA A 597 -14.10 0.17 -17.59
CA ALA A 597 -13.60 -1.05 -16.94
C ALA A 597 -14.37 -2.26 -17.46
N PHE A 598 -13.72 -3.42 -17.65
CA PHE A 598 -14.35 -4.66 -18.09
C PHE A 598 -13.83 -5.90 -17.35
N ASP A 599 -14.62 -6.97 -17.31
CA ASP A 599 -14.19 -8.23 -16.70
C ASP A 599 -13.31 -9.04 -17.67
N TRP A 600 -12.01 -8.91 -17.48
CA TRP A 600 -10.97 -9.56 -18.27
C TRP A 600 -10.96 -11.10 -18.19
N ARG A 601 -11.76 -11.71 -17.31
CA ARG A 601 -11.89 -13.17 -17.22
C ARG A 601 -12.90 -13.73 -18.22
N ARG A 602 -13.92 -12.94 -18.55
CA ARG A 602 -15.04 -13.33 -19.41
C ARG A 602 -14.60 -13.46 -20.87
N PRO A 603 -15.38 -14.18 -21.71
CA PRO A 603 -15.21 -14.10 -23.15
C PRO A 603 -15.17 -12.64 -23.62
N ILE A 604 -14.18 -12.28 -24.43
CA ILE A 604 -14.00 -10.91 -24.95
C ILE A 604 -15.26 -10.46 -25.70
N GLU A 605 -15.97 -11.38 -26.36
CA GLU A 605 -17.22 -11.12 -27.08
C GLU A 605 -18.33 -10.57 -26.20
N ASP A 606 -18.41 -10.97 -24.93
CA ASP A 606 -19.44 -10.49 -24.01
C ASP A 606 -19.17 -9.07 -23.54
N GLU A 607 -17.93 -8.78 -23.16
CA GLU A 607 -17.53 -7.43 -22.79
C GLU A 607 -17.53 -6.50 -24.01
N ALA A 608 -17.30 -7.02 -25.22
CA ALA A 608 -17.39 -6.27 -26.47
C ALA A 608 -18.83 -5.83 -26.77
N ARG A 609 -19.84 -6.66 -26.43
CA ARG A 609 -21.25 -6.25 -26.50
C ARG A 609 -21.57 -5.14 -25.51
N ARG A 610 -21.05 -5.22 -24.28
CA ARG A 610 -21.21 -4.14 -23.28
C ARG A 610 -20.51 -2.84 -23.72
N LEU A 611 -19.37 -2.97 -24.40
CA LEU A 611 -18.68 -1.84 -25.02
C LEU A 611 -19.52 -1.24 -26.15
N ALA A 612 -20.14 -2.06 -27.00
CA ALA A 612 -21.04 -1.60 -28.05
C ALA A 612 -22.21 -0.79 -27.47
N ASP A 613 -22.82 -1.25 -26.38
CA ASP A 613 -23.89 -0.51 -25.70
C ASP A 613 -23.40 0.85 -25.16
N ALA A 614 -22.19 0.90 -24.60
CA ALA A 614 -21.59 2.14 -24.13
C ALA A 614 -21.33 3.10 -25.29
N VAL A 615 -20.70 2.63 -26.38
CA VAL A 615 -20.46 3.42 -27.59
C VAL A 615 -21.78 3.93 -28.17
N ALA A 616 -22.81 3.09 -28.26
CA ALA A 616 -24.11 3.46 -28.80
C ALA A 616 -24.78 4.58 -27.99
N ARG A 617 -24.70 4.55 -26.64
CA ARG A 617 -25.19 5.64 -25.78
C ARG A 617 -24.47 6.95 -26.04
N GLU A 618 -23.14 6.91 -26.14
CA GLU A 618 -22.31 8.10 -26.38
C GLU A 618 -22.48 8.67 -27.79
N LEU A 619 -22.75 7.80 -28.76
CA LEU A 619 -23.17 8.21 -30.09
C LEU A 619 -24.51 8.95 -29.97
N THR A 620 -25.54 8.34 -29.38
CA THR A 620 -26.87 8.94 -29.26
C THR A 620 -26.85 10.30 -28.53
N LEU A 621 -26.07 10.42 -27.45
CA LEU A 621 -25.88 11.69 -26.73
C LEU A 621 -25.38 12.83 -27.66
N ARG A 622 -24.62 12.48 -28.70
CA ARG A 622 -23.96 13.40 -29.63
C ARG A 622 -24.60 13.45 -31.02
N ASP A 623 -25.80 12.92 -31.20
CA ASP A 623 -26.45 12.94 -32.52
C ASP A 623 -26.72 14.37 -33.00
N GLY A 624 -27.08 15.28 -32.08
CA GLY A 624 -27.32 16.69 -32.39
C GLY A 624 -26.06 17.50 -32.73
N SER A 625 -24.93 17.22 -32.09
CA SER A 625 -23.67 17.94 -32.31
C SER A 625 -22.78 17.31 -33.38
N ARG A 626 -23.02 16.04 -33.72
CA ARG A 626 -22.20 15.21 -34.62
C ARG A 626 -20.74 15.03 -34.15
N GLN A 627 -20.43 15.33 -32.89
CA GLN A 627 -19.08 15.17 -32.34
C GLN A 627 -18.64 13.69 -32.35
N PRO A 628 -17.34 13.40 -32.60
CA PRO A 628 -16.86 12.03 -32.72
C PRO A 628 -16.78 11.32 -31.37
N VAL A 629 -16.99 10.01 -31.40
CA VAL A 629 -16.67 9.08 -30.33
C VAL A 629 -15.41 8.33 -30.76
N ARG A 630 -14.36 8.40 -29.94
CA ARG A 630 -13.04 7.80 -30.20
C ARG A 630 -12.76 6.72 -29.17
N LEU A 631 -11.91 5.77 -29.52
CA LEU A 631 -11.45 4.71 -28.61
C LEU A 631 -9.94 4.85 -28.42
N LEU A 632 -9.48 4.87 -27.16
CA LEU A 632 -8.08 4.66 -26.81
C LEU A 632 -8.00 3.36 -26.04
N ALA A 633 -7.25 2.40 -26.58
CA ALA A 633 -7.29 1.03 -26.12
C ALA A 633 -5.89 0.49 -25.84
N HIS A 634 -5.63 0.08 -24.60
CA HIS A 634 -4.36 -0.50 -24.19
C HIS A 634 -4.43 -2.04 -24.20
N SER A 635 -3.43 -2.71 -24.77
CA SER A 635 -3.27 -4.16 -24.70
C SER A 635 -4.55 -4.92 -25.12
N MET A 636 -5.09 -5.80 -24.25
CA MET A 636 -6.36 -6.52 -24.45
C MET A 636 -7.54 -5.61 -24.78
N GLY A 637 -7.56 -4.36 -24.31
CA GLY A 637 -8.59 -3.38 -24.66
C GLY A 637 -8.68 -3.13 -26.16
N GLY A 638 -7.57 -3.23 -26.91
CA GLY A 638 -7.58 -3.10 -28.36
C GLY A 638 -8.20 -4.31 -29.05
N VAL A 639 -8.00 -5.52 -28.51
CA VAL A 639 -8.67 -6.73 -28.97
C VAL A 639 -10.17 -6.62 -28.68
N LEU A 640 -10.55 -6.12 -27.50
CA LEU A 640 -11.94 -5.85 -27.13
C LEU A 640 -12.62 -4.86 -28.10
N ALA A 641 -11.96 -3.76 -28.43
CA ALA A 641 -12.47 -2.78 -29.40
C ALA A 641 -12.68 -3.40 -30.78
N ARG A 642 -11.74 -4.23 -31.25
CA ARG A 642 -11.89 -4.95 -32.53
C ARG A 642 -13.01 -5.98 -32.48
N THR A 643 -13.17 -6.69 -31.37
CA THR A 643 -14.27 -7.64 -31.18
C THR A 643 -15.63 -6.95 -31.17
N MET A 644 -15.72 -5.68 -30.76
CA MET A 644 -16.95 -4.89 -30.87
C MET A 644 -17.47 -4.85 -32.32
N GLN A 645 -16.59 -4.64 -33.30
CA GLN A 645 -16.97 -4.66 -34.72
C GLN A 645 -17.52 -6.03 -35.15
N ILE A 646 -17.00 -7.11 -34.57
CA ILE A 646 -17.40 -8.48 -34.90
C ILE A 646 -18.78 -8.82 -34.30
N VAL A 647 -19.11 -8.30 -33.12
CA VAL A 647 -20.37 -8.62 -32.40
C VAL A 647 -21.47 -7.58 -32.58
N ALA A 648 -21.13 -6.36 -32.97
CA ALA A 648 -22.03 -5.23 -33.19
C ALA A 648 -21.52 -4.34 -34.35
N PRO A 649 -21.48 -4.87 -35.59
CA PRO A 649 -20.96 -4.15 -36.75
C PRO A 649 -21.71 -2.83 -37.02
N GLU A 650 -23.02 -2.78 -36.76
CA GLU A 650 -23.85 -1.58 -36.93
C GLU A 650 -23.43 -0.42 -36.02
N VAL A 651 -23.02 -0.71 -34.78
CA VAL A 651 -22.52 0.30 -33.85
C VAL A 651 -21.14 0.79 -34.29
N TRP A 652 -20.28 -0.14 -34.72
CA TRP A 652 -18.96 0.20 -35.27
C TRP A 652 -19.07 1.09 -36.50
N ASP A 653 -19.91 0.73 -37.47
CA ASP A 653 -20.10 1.49 -38.70
C ASP A 653 -20.68 2.88 -38.40
N ARG A 654 -21.65 2.97 -37.48
CA ARG A 654 -22.19 4.26 -37.02
C ARG A 654 -21.13 5.13 -36.35
N MET A 655 -20.25 4.54 -35.54
CA MET A 655 -19.13 5.25 -34.91
C MET A 655 -18.14 5.74 -35.97
N MET A 656 -17.69 4.82 -36.83
CA MET A 656 -16.69 5.10 -37.87
C MET A 656 -17.23 5.99 -38.98
N ALA A 657 -18.53 6.16 -39.14
CA ALA A 657 -19.12 7.13 -40.06
C ALA A 657 -18.98 8.60 -39.59
N ARG A 658 -18.64 8.86 -38.31
CA ARG A 658 -18.42 10.22 -37.82
C ARG A 658 -17.05 10.77 -38.22
N ASP A 659 -17.02 12.02 -38.66
CA ASP A 659 -15.77 12.69 -38.98
C ASP A 659 -14.89 12.83 -37.73
N GLY A 660 -13.63 12.40 -37.85
CA GLY A 660 -12.68 12.40 -36.73
C GLY A 660 -12.84 11.25 -35.72
N ALA A 661 -13.72 10.26 -35.96
CA ALA A 661 -13.76 9.02 -35.19
C ALA A 661 -12.48 8.20 -35.44
N ARG A 662 -11.87 7.68 -34.37
CA ARG A 662 -10.59 6.96 -34.42
C ARG A 662 -10.52 5.86 -33.37
N LEU A 663 -9.78 4.80 -33.69
CA LEU A 663 -9.31 3.79 -32.74
C LEU A 663 -7.79 3.90 -32.62
N LEU A 664 -7.30 4.31 -31.45
CA LEU A 664 -5.89 4.31 -31.08
C LEU A 664 -5.60 3.10 -30.19
N MET A 665 -4.69 2.23 -30.63
CA MET A 665 -4.31 1.00 -29.98
C MET A 665 -2.87 1.09 -29.45
N LEU A 666 -2.70 0.97 -28.14
CA LEU A 666 -1.40 0.95 -27.47
C LEU A 666 -1.02 -0.50 -27.16
N GLY A 667 0.04 -1.02 -27.78
CA GLY A 667 0.58 -2.36 -27.49
C GLY A 667 -0.42 -3.51 -27.71
N THR A 668 -1.40 -3.37 -28.61
CA THR A 668 -2.45 -4.39 -28.76
C THR A 668 -1.91 -5.69 -29.36
N PRO A 669 -2.13 -6.86 -28.72
CA PRO A 669 -1.73 -8.17 -29.24
C PRO A 669 -2.67 -8.62 -30.38
N ASN A 670 -2.59 -7.98 -31.53
CA ASN A 670 -3.49 -8.22 -32.67
C ASN A 670 -3.38 -9.66 -33.23
N GLY A 671 -2.20 -10.29 -33.12
CA GLY A 671 -1.93 -11.70 -33.42
C GLY A 671 -1.86 -12.62 -32.21
N GLY A 672 -2.11 -12.10 -31.00
CA GLY A 672 -1.89 -12.82 -29.73
C GLY A 672 -0.51 -12.58 -29.12
N SER A 673 -0.24 -13.18 -27.97
CA SER A 673 1.04 -13.09 -27.26
C SER A 673 1.42 -14.42 -26.63
N TRP A 674 2.69 -14.58 -26.30
CA TRP A 674 3.19 -15.77 -25.60
C TRP A 674 3.09 -15.66 -24.07
N ALA A 675 2.64 -14.50 -23.55
CA ALA A 675 2.46 -14.26 -22.13
C ALA A 675 1.49 -15.25 -21.45
N PRO A 676 0.35 -15.66 -22.05
CA PRO A 676 -0.52 -16.68 -21.45
C PRO A 676 0.20 -18.01 -21.24
N MET A 677 0.93 -18.52 -22.24
CA MET A 677 1.73 -19.74 -22.10
C MET A 677 2.78 -19.61 -20.99
N GLN A 678 3.50 -18.49 -20.93
CA GLN A 678 4.51 -18.25 -19.88
C GLN A 678 3.91 -18.26 -18.47
N VAL A 679 2.69 -17.73 -18.31
CA VAL A 679 1.98 -17.73 -17.03
C VAL A 679 1.47 -19.11 -16.68
N LEU A 680 0.96 -19.84 -17.66
CA LEU A 680 0.52 -21.22 -17.48
C LEU A 680 1.69 -22.19 -17.24
N SER A 681 2.91 -21.90 -17.73
CA SER A 681 4.11 -22.69 -17.44
C SER A 681 4.81 -22.28 -16.14
N GLY A 682 4.47 -21.12 -15.56
CA GLY A 682 5.09 -20.56 -14.36
C GLY A 682 6.38 -19.76 -14.63
N ASP A 683 6.65 -19.41 -15.88
CA ASP A 683 7.83 -18.63 -16.33
C ASP A 683 7.62 -17.10 -16.30
N ASP A 684 6.38 -16.66 -16.10
CA ASP A 684 6.01 -15.25 -16.03
C ASP A 684 4.87 -15.05 -15.03
N THR A 685 4.93 -14.00 -14.23
CA THR A 685 3.94 -13.69 -13.19
C THR A 685 2.87 -12.69 -13.63
N PHE A 686 2.79 -12.37 -14.93
CA PHE A 686 2.15 -11.16 -15.47
C PHE A 686 2.84 -9.93 -14.85
N GLY A 687 3.60 -9.20 -15.69
CA GLY A 687 4.59 -8.18 -15.31
C GLY A 687 4.29 -7.58 -13.96
N ASN A 688 5.07 -7.99 -12.94
CA ASN A 688 5.24 -7.48 -11.58
C ASN A 688 4.08 -6.78 -10.82
N THR A 689 2.85 -6.72 -11.33
CA THR A 689 1.66 -6.25 -10.63
C THR A 689 1.28 -7.24 -9.53
N LEU A 690 1.81 -8.47 -9.58
CA LEU A 690 1.56 -9.52 -8.59
C LEU A 690 2.82 -10.02 -7.87
N ALA A 691 4.00 -9.47 -8.20
CA ALA A 691 5.22 -9.72 -7.44
C ALA A 691 5.30 -8.89 -6.15
N ALA A 692 4.67 -7.70 -6.14
CA ALA A 692 4.29 -7.02 -4.90
C ALA A 692 3.39 -7.97 -4.11
N PHE A 693 2.24 -8.36 -4.66
CA PHE A 693 1.15 -9.08 -3.97
C PHE A 693 1.41 -10.57 -3.59
N GLY A 694 2.66 -11.03 -3.74
CA GLY A 694 3.23 -12.32 -3.35
C GLY A 694 2.80 -13.54 -4.14
N ALA A 695 3.69 -14.00 -5.03
CA ALA A 695 3.73 -15.31 -5.67
C ALA A 695 2.39 -16.08 -5.90
N PRO A 696 1.27 -15.46 -6.37
CA PRO A 696 0.00 -16.17 -6.44
C PRO A 696 -0.05 -17.15 -7.62
N PHE A 697 0.83 -17.00 -8.62
CA PHE A 697 0.88 -17.83 -9.83
C PHE A 697 1.98 -18.91 -9.81
N GLN A 698 2.65 -19.09 -8.68
CA GLN A 698 3.59 -20.21 -8.51
C GLN A 698 2.89 -21.51 -8.07
N ASP A 699 1.64 -21.42 -7.60
CA ASP A 699 0.82 -22.56 -7.26
C ASP A 699 0.08 -23.12 -8.50
N HIS A 700 0.08 -24.44 -8.62
CA HIS A 700 -0.61 -25.18 -9.68
C HIS A 700 -2.12 -24.88 -9.70
N GLU A 701 -2.76 -24.67 -8.54
CA GLU A 701 -4.19 -24.33 -8.48
C GLU A 701 -4.49 -22.99 -9.15
N ALA A 702 -3.64 -21.98 -8.96
CA ALA A 702 -3.82 -20.66 -9.55
C ALA A 702 -3.66 -20.68 -11.07
N ARG A 703 -2.67 -21.42 -11.59
CA ARG A 703 -2.50 -21.62 -13.03
C ARG A 703 -3.68 -22.37 -13.64
N GLY A 704 -4.22 -23.37 -12.93
CA GLY A 704 -5.46 -24.04 -13.32
C GLY A 704 -6.67 -23.11 -13.38
N ILE A 705 -6.78 -22.16 -12.43
CA ILE A 705 -7.85 -21.13 -12.44
C ILE A 705 -7.72 -20.20 -13.66
N MET A 706 -6.51 -19.74 -13.99
CA MET A 706 -6.25 -18.88 -15.16
C MET A 706 -6.50 -19.61 -16.48
N ALA A 707 -6.10 -20.88 -16.55
CA ALA A 707 -6.31 -21.73 -17.72
C ALA A 707 -7.80 -21.91 -18.06
N ALA A 708 -8.67 -21.77 -17.07
CA ALA A 708 -10.12 -21.85 -17.22
C ALA A 708 -10.79 -20.52 -17.62
N MET A 709 -10.07 -19.40 -17.70
CA MET A 709 -10.63 -18.08 -18.05
C MET A 709 -10.61 -17.84 -19.57
N PRO A 710 -11.77 -17.71 -20.25
CA PRO A 710 -11.80 -17.51 -21.69
C PRO A 710 -11.09 -16.24 -22.17
N GLY A 711 -11.33 -15.10 -21.51
CA GLY A 711 -10.73 -13.83 -21.92
C GLY A 711 -9.20 -13.83 -21.88
N PHE A 712 -8.63 -14.62 -20.96
CA PHE A 712 -7.20 -14.82 -20.82
C PHE A 712 -6.62 -15.69 -21.95
N VAL A 713 -7.20 -16.87 -22.17
CA VAL A 713 -6.74 -17.83 -23.18
C VAL A 713 -6.95 -17.30 -24.60
N GLN A 714 -7.95 -16.45 -24.82
CA GLN A 714 -8.18 -15.74 -26.09
C GLN A 714 -7.02 -14.86 -26.56
N LEU A 715 -6.07 -14.51 -25.69
CA LEU A 715 -4.87 -13.73 -26.04
C LEU A 715 -3.67 -14.59 -26.45
N GLN A 716 -3.78 -15.93 -26.40
CA GLN A 716 -2.67 -16.82 -26.73
C GLN A 716 -2.31 -16.72 -28.23
N ALA A 717 -1.01 -16.56 -28.51
CA ALA A 717 -0.46 -16.63 -29.86
C ALA A 717 -0.54 -18.05 -30.43
N ASP A 718 -0.57 -18.16 -31.76
CA ASP A 718 -0.46 -19.41 -32.52
C ASP A 718 -1.52 -20.49 -32.21
N LEU A 719 -2.71 -20.09 -31.73
CA LEU A 719 -3.84 -21.02 -31.48
C LEU A 719 -4.31 -21.78 -32.73
N LEU A 720 -4.09 -21.22 -33.93
CA LEU A 720 -4.48 -21.82 -35.21
C LEU A 720 -3.30 -22.43 -35.98
N ASP A 721 -2.09 -22.43 -35.43
CA ASP A 721 -0.90 -22.98 -36.08
C ASP A 721 -1.03 -24.53 -36.18
N PRO A 722 -0.94 -25.10 -37.39
CA PRO A 722 -1.14 -26.53 -37.61
C PRO A 722 0.02 -27.39 -37.10
N GLU A 723 1.23 -26.85 -36.98
CA GLU A 723 2.40 -27.56 -36.47
C GLU A 723 2.40 -27.59 -34.95
N ARG A 724 2.10 -26.44 -34.32
CA ARG A 724 2.12 -26.31 -32.86
C ARG A 724 0.89 -26.88 -32.19
N ARG A 725 -0.27 -26.88 -32.84
CA ARG A 725 -1.54 -27.45 -32.35
C ARG A 725 -1.94 -26.97 -30.95
N LEU A 726 -1.72 -25.69 -30.65
CA LEU A 726 -2.06 -25.08 -29.35
C LEU A 726 -3.56 -24.92 -29.11
N GLY A 727 -4.39 -25.23 -30.12
CA GLY A 727 -5.84 -25.31 -29.99
C GLY A 727 -6.38 -26.60 -29.37
N ASP A 728 -5.52 -27.58 -29.09
CA ASP A 728 -5.90 -28.91 -28.56
C ASP A 728 -5.41 -29.07 -27.11
N GLU A 729 -6.29 -29.42 -26.17
CA GLU A 729 -5.96 -29.62 -24.74
C GLU A 729 -4.88 -30.68 -24.54
N ARG A 730 -4.92 -31.75 -25.35
CA ARG A 730 -3.92 -32.82 -25.35
C ARG A 730 -2.51 -32.29 -25.58
N THR A 731 -2.34 -31.33 -26.49
CA THR A 731 -1.03 -30.73 -26.77
C THR A 731 -0.48 -30.03 -25.54
N TRP A 732 -1.29 -29.23 -24.84
CA TRP A 732 -0.88 -28.54 -23.62
C TRP A 732 -0.49 -29.52 -22.51
N LYS A 733 -1.25 -30.61 -22.36
CA LYS A 733 -0.92 -31.67 -21.42
C LYS A 733 0.40 -32.36 -21.76
N ASP A 734 0.62 -32.70 -23.03
CA ASP A 734 1.85 -33.34 -23.50
C ASP A 734 3.08 -32.41 -23.30
N LEU A 735 2.92 -31.10 -23.54
CA LEU A 735 3.96 -30.09 -23.24
C LEU A 735 4.28 -30.03 -21.74
N ALA A 736 3.25 -29.95 -20.89
CA ALA A 736 3.40 -29.88 -19.44
C ALA A 736 4.07 -31.12 -18.85
N ASP A 737 3.63 -32.31 -19.29
CA ASP A 737 4.16 -33.60 -18.81
C ASP A 737 5.62 -33.79 -19.24
N ARG A 738 5.96 -33.46 -20.49
CA ARG A 738 7.34 -33.56 -21.00
C ARG A 738 8.28 -32.57 -20.30
N ASP A 739 7.81 -31.36 -20.04
CA ASP A 739 8.61 -30.34 -19.36
C ASP A 739 8.84 -30.69 -17.88
N LEU A 740 7.84 -31.26 -17.21
CA LEU A 740 7.97 -31.76 -15.85
C LEU A 740 8.89 -32.99 -15.75
N ALA A 741 8.87 -33.87 -16.75
CA ALA A 741 9.78 -35.02 -16.83
C ALA A 741 11.25 -34.56 -16.90
N ALA A 742 11.56 -33.57 -17.75
CA ALA A 742 12.90 -32.99 -17.84
C ALA A 742 13.39 -32.39 -16.51
N VAL A 743 12.50 -31.75 -15.73
CA VAL A 743 12.85 -31.24 -14.37
C VAL A 743 13.21 -32.38 -13.42
N ARG A 744 12.43 -33.47 -13.45
CA ARG A 744 12.64 -34.61 -12.57
C ARG A 744 13.99 -35.27 -12.84
N GLU A 745 14.35 -35.42 -14.11
CA GLU A 745 15.65 -35.96 -14.54
C GLU A 745 16.80 -35.03 -14.12
N ALA A 746 16.66 -33.71 -14.32
CA ALA A 746 17.68 -32.74 -13.94
C ALA A 746 17.83 -32.55 -12.41
N SER A 747 16.78 -32.83 -11.62
CA SER A 747 16.72 -32.59 -10.16
C SER A 747 16.76 -33.88 -9.34
N TRP A 748 17.32 -34.96 -9.89
CA TRP A 748 17.25 -36.31 -9.31
C TRP A 748 17.74 -36.40 -7.85
N TRP A 749 18.76 -35.61 -7.49
CA TRP A 749 19.34 -35.58 -6.13
C TRP A 749 18.37 -35.05 -5.06
N HIS A 750 17.44 -34.17 -5.43
CA HIS A 750 16.46 -33.56 -4.51
C HIS A 750 15.15 -34.35 -4.38
N THR A 751 14.87 -35.27 -5.30
CA THR A 751 13.60 -36.02 -5.35
C THR A 751 13.70 -37.41 -4.73
N GLN A 752 14.90 -38.01 -4.62
CA GLN A 752 15.06 -39.36 -4.06
C GLN A 752 15.89 -39.46 -2.76
N ALA A 753 16.87 -38.58 -2.53
CA ALA A 753 17.84 -38.78 -1.45
C ALA A 753 17.38 -38.39 -0.03
N PHE A 754 16.30 -37.61 0.11
CA PHE A 754 15.92 -37.00 1.41
C PHE A 754 14.50 -37.31 1.91
N GLY A 755 13.77 -38.25 1.31
CA GLY A 755 12.46 -38.70 1.82
C GLY A 755 11.38 -37.60 1.94
N ALA A 756 11.61 -36.41 1.39
CA ALA A 756 10.61 -35.35 1.33
C ALA A 756 9.52 -35.75 0.33
N ASP A 757 8.26 -35.51 0.70
CA ASP A 757 7.09 -35.75 -0.16
C ASP A 757 7.34 -35.21 -1.58
N PRO A 758 7.55 -36.08 -2.59
CA PRO A 758 7.96 -35.66 -3.94
C PRO A 758 6.90 -34.79 -4.63
N GLY A 759 5.69 -34.73 -4.09
CA GLY A 759 4.61 -33.86 -4.56
C GLY A 759 4.92 -32.37 -4.38
N LEU A 760 5.50 -31.96 -3.25
CA LEU A 760 5.63 -30.54 -2.86
C LEU A 760 6.79 -29.81 -3.55
N ALA A 761 7.92 -30.49 -3.81
CA ALA A 761 9.08 -29.88 -4.47
C ALA A 761 8.86 -29.60 -5.98
N LEU A 762 7.88 -30.28 -6.59
CA LEU A 762 7.61 -30.20 -8.03
C LEU A 762 6.41 -29.31 -8.38
N VAL A 763 5.63 -28.84 -7.39
CA VAL A 763 4.46 -27.96 -7.61
C VAL A 763 4.78 -26.71 -8.44
N PRO A 764 5.91 -26.01 -8.23
CA PRO A 764 6.21 -24.79 -9.00
C PRO A 764 6.32 -25.02 -10.51
N TYR A 765 6.65 -26.25 -10.92
CA TYR A 765 6.90 -26.62 -12.32
C TYR A 765 5.69 -27.25 -13.02
N ARG A 766 4.55 -27.39 -12.35
CA ARG A 766 3.33 -27.97 -12.95
C ARG A 766 2.52 -26.92 -13.70
N TRP A 767 2.27 -27.12 -14.97
CA TRP A 767 1.56 -26.15 -15.79
C TRP A 767 0.06 -26.11 -15.47
N GLY A 768 -0.59 -24.98 -15.75
CA GLY A 768 -2.05 -24.93 -15.90
C GLY A 768 -2.45 -25.35 -17.32
N VAL A 769 -3.34 -26.33 -17.45
CA VAL A 769 -3.78 -26.83 -18.77
C VAL A 769 -5.15 -26.22 -19.11
N PRO A 770 -5.28 -25.47 -20.22
CA PRO A 770 -6.57 -24.92 -20.65
C PRO A 770 -7.56 -26.02 -21.05
N PRO A 771 -8.81 -26.00 -20.53
CA PRO A 771 -9.83 -26.96 -20.96
C PRO A 771 -10.20 -26.80 -22.43
N GLN A 772 -10.52 -27.90 -23.13
CA GLN A 772 -10.86 -27.86 -24.56
C GLN A 772 -11.98 -26.87 -24.90
N LYS A 773 -13.03 -26.76 -24.07
CA LYS A 773 -14.13 -25.79 -24.29
C LYS A 773 -13.62 -24.34 -24.36
N VAL A 774 -12.64 -23.99 -23.52
CA VAL A 774 -12.03 -22.66 -23.49
C VAL A 774 -11.16 -22.44 -24.73
N LEU A 775 -10.39 -23.46 -25.13
CA LEU A 775 -9.58 -23.42 -26.35
C LEU A 775 -10.43 -23.31 -27.62
N ASP A 776 -11.55 -24.02 -27.71
CA ASP A 776 -12.46 -23.96 -28.86
C ASP A 776 -13.02 -22.54 -29.03
N GLN A 777 -13.43 -21.90 -27.93
CA GLN A 777 -13.88 -20.52 -27.92
C GLN A 777 -12.75 -19.54 -28.32
N ALA A 778 -11.53 -19.76 -27.84
CA ALA A 778 -10.38 -18.95 -28.19
C ALA A 778 -10.01 -19.06 -29.68
N ARG A 779 -10.05 -20.27 -30.23
CA ARG A 779 -9.84 -20.53 -31.66
C ARG A 779 -10.90 -19.86 -32.52
N GLU A 780 -12.16 -19.91 -32.09
CA GLU A 780 -13.24 -19.31 -32.85
C GLU A 780 -13.11 -17.79 -32.92
N LEU A 781 -12.81 -17.13 -31.80
CA LEU A 781 -12.53 -15.70 -31.82
C LEU A 781 -11.31 -15.38 -32.70
N ARG A 782 -10.23 -16.17 -32.62
CA ARG A 782 -9.03 -15.98 -33.45
C ARG A 782 -9.35 -16.04 -34.95
N ARG A 783 -10.15 -17.04 -35.39
CA ARG A 783 -10.59 -17.15 -36.80
C ARG A 783 -11.36 -15.91 -37.24
N ARG A 784 -12.28 -15.43 -36.41
CA ARG A 784 -13.07 -14.23 -36.68
C ARG A 784 -12.20 -12.98 -36.75
N LEU A 785 -11.21 -12.84 -35.86
CA LEU A 785 -10.25 -11.74 -35.87
C LEU A 785 -9.29 -11.77 -37.07
N ASP A 786 -8.87 -12.95 -37.53
CA ASP A 786 -8.07 -13.11 -38.76
C ASP A 786 -8.91 -12.76 -40.00
N HIS A 787 -10.13 -13.28 -40.10
CA HIS A 787 -11.06 -12.91 -41.17
C HIS A 787 -11.34 -11.40 -41.19
N GLN A 788 -11.57 -10.80 -40.01
CA GLN A 788 -11.74 -9.36 -39.87
C GLN A 788 -10.51 -8.58 -40.34
N ARG A 789 -9.30 -9.00 -39.94
CA ARG A 789 -8.04 -8.37 -40.36
C ARG A 789 -7.90 -8.33 -41.87
N ASP A 790 -8.23 -9.43 -42.54
CA ASP A 790 -7.95 -9.61 -43.97
C ASP A 790 -9.05 -9.01 -44.86
N HIS A 791 -10.30 -8.98 -44.39
CA HIS A 791 -11.45 -8.64 -45.24
C HIS A 791 -12.23 -7.39 -44.79
N VAL A 792 -12.13 -6.98 -43.52
CA VAL A 792 -12.97 -5.91 -42.96
C VAL A 792 -12.17 -4.67 -42.57
N LEU A 793 -11.10 -4.83 -41.80
CA LEU A 793 -10.27 -3.71 -41.33
C LEU A 793 -9.63 -2.85 -42.44
N PRO A 794 -9.29 -3.37 -43.64
CA PRO A 794 -8.74 -2.53 -44.70
C PRO A 794 -9.62 -1.32 -45.06
N ALA A 795 -10.94 -1.43 -44.90
CA ALA A 795 -11.89 -0.34 -45.14
C ALA A 795 -11.81 0.79 -44.09
N PHE A 796 -11.19 0.55 -42.93
CA PHE A 796 -11.08 1.49 -41.81
C PHE A 796 -9.62 1.83 -41.45
N ALA A 797 -8.65 1.38 -42.25
CA ALA A 797 -7.23 1.46 -41.93
C ALA A 797 -6.73 2.92 -41.75
N ASP A 798 -7.38 3.89 -42.38
CA ASP A 798 -7.09 5.33 -42.22
C ASP A 798 -7.51 5.88 -40.84
N ARG A 799 -8.49 5.23 -40.20
CA ARG A 799 -9.07 5.61 -38.90
C ARG A 799 -8.54 4.80 -37.71
N MET A 800 -7.73 3.78 -38.00
CA MET A 800 -7.05 2.96 -36.99
C MET A 800 -5.59 3.38 -36.88
N LEU A 801 -5.07 3.42 -35.65
CA LEU A 801 -3.72 3.88 -35.33
C LEU A 801 -3.11 2.94 -34.29
N LEU A 802 -1.84 2.60 -34.46
CA LEU A 802 -1.10 1.73 -33.55
C LEU A 802 0.08 2.46 -32.91
N VAL A 803 0.29 2.26 -31.61
CA VAL A 803 1.52 2.64 -30.93
C VAL A 803 2.09 1.39 -30.27
N THR A 804 3.33 1.05 -30.56
CA THR A 804 4.03 -0.10 -29.99
C THR A 804 5.12 0.35 -29.03
N GLY A 805 5.26 -0.36 -27.90
CA GLY A 805 6.41 -0.19 -27.02
C GLY A 805 7.68 -0.83 -27.61
N ARG A 806 8.77 -0.74 -26.87
CA ARG A 806 10.03 -1.42 -27.17
C ARG A 806 10.66 -1.94 -25.89
N ALA A 807 10.99 -3.22 -25.87
CA ALA A 807 11.79 -3.86 -24.85
C ALA A 807 12.86 -4.75 -25.50
N ARG A 808 13.97 -4.94 -24.78
CA ARG A 808 15.11 -5.70 -25.28
C ARG A 808 14.78 -7.15 -25.61
N PHE A 809 13.89 -7.79 -24.85
CA PHE A 809 13.52 -9.20 -25.05
C PHE A 809 12.01 -9.36 -25.07
N THR A 810 11.47 -9.91 -26.17
CA THR A 810 10.04 -10.22 -26.30
C THR A 810 9.83 -11.68 -26.66
N PRO A 811 9.07 -12.45 -25.89
CA PRO A 811 8.77 -13.85 -26.19
C PRO A 811 8.08 -14.03 -27.56
N ASP A 812 8.65 -14.88 -28.41
CA ASP A 812 8.27 -15.12 -29.81
C ASP A 812 8.25 -16.63 -30.13
N GLY A 813 7.80 -17.44 -29.18
CA GLY A 813 7.69 -18.90 -29.31
C GLY A 813 8.48 -19.67 -28.27
N TYR A 814 8.50 -20.99 -28.45
CA TYR A 814 9.22 -21.92 -27.58
C TYR A 814 9.96 -22.99 -28.40
N GLN A 815 10.98 -23.59 -27.77
CA GLN A 815 11.69 -24.77 -28.25
C GLN A 815 12.09 -25.70 -27.11
N TRP A 816 12.56 -26.91 -27.44
CA TRP A 816 13.01 -27.89 -26.47
C TRP A 816 14.53 -27.86 -26.30
N SER A 817 14.98 -27.87 -25.04
CA SER A 817 16.39 -28.00 -24.66
C SER A 817 16.59 -29.21 -23.75
N GLU A 818 17.85 -29.54 -23.44
CA GLU A 818 18.20 -30.56 -22.44
C GLU A 818 17.64 -30.28 -21.04
N ARG A 819 17.27 -29.02 -20.75
CA ARG A 819 16.71 -28.57 -19.47
C ARG A 819 15.18 -28.42 -19.49
N GLY A 820 14.51 -28.92 -20.53
CA GLY A 820 13.08 -28.76 -20.77
C GLY A 820 12.74 -27.63 -21.76
N LEU A 821 11.50 -27.15 -21.73
CA LEU A 821 11.00 -26.12 -22.64
C LEU A 821 11.66 -24.76 -22.39
N VAL A 822 12.08 -24.05 -23.42
CA VAL A 822 12.64 -22.68 -23.31
C VAL A 822 11.92 -21.75 -24.26
N TYR A 823 11.77 -20.48 -23.88
CA TYR A 823 11.16 -19.46 -24.73
C TYR A 823 12.21 -18.85 -25.65
N ARG A 824 11.83 -18.62 -26.91
CA ARG A 824 12.64 -17.89 -27.88
C ARG A 824 12.29 -16.41 -27.78
N ASN A 825 13.14 -15.62 -27.15
CA ASN A 825 12.94 -14.19 -27.03
C ASN A 825 13.52 -13.48 -28.25
N ALA A 826 12.67 -12.79 -29.00
CA ALA A 826 13.06 -11.84 -30.02
C ALA A 826 13.82 -10.66 -29.37
N VAL A 827 15.04 -10.41 -29.81
CA VAL A 827 15.88 -9.28 -29.36
C VAL A 827 15.42 -8.02 -30.09
N ASP A 828 15.07 -6.97 -29.33
CA ASP A 828 14.52 -5.70 -29.85
C ASP A 828 13.27 -5.86 -30.73
N GLY A 829 12.62 -7.03 -30.70
CA GLY A 829 11.56 -7.41 -31.63
C GLY A 829 10.13 -7.17 -31.13
N GLY A 830 9.93 -6.40 -30.06
CA GLY A 830 8.62 -6.14 -29.47
C GLY A 830 8.70 -5.30 -28.19
N ASP A 831 7.61 -5.28 -27.42
CA ASP A 831 7.45 -4.44 -26.22
C ASP A 831 7.64 -5.20 -24.89
N GLY A 832 8.18 -6.43 -24.96
CA GLY A 832 8.38 -7.31 -23.81
C GLY A 832 7.24 -8.29 -23.57
N ARG A 833 6.09 -8.10 -24.23
CA ARG A 833 4.93 -9.00 -24.15
C ARG A 833 4.39 -9.38 -25.52
N VAL A 834 4.34 -8.40 -26.42
CA VAL A 834 3.79 -8.49 -27.75
C VAL A 834 4.89 -8.23 -28.75
N THR A 835 5.12 -9.20 -29.63
CA THR A 835 6.09 -9.03 -30.72
C THR A 835 5.57 -7.97 -31.69
N LEU A 836 6.50 -7.22 -32.30
CA LEU A 836 6.15 -6.21 -33.30
C LEU A 836 5.32 -6.84 -34.43
N ALA A 837 5.68 -8.04 -34.87
CA ALA A 837 4.92 -8.78 -35.88
C ALA A 837 3.47 -9.05 -35.46
N SER A 838 3.23 -9.40 -34.19
CA SER A 838 1.88 -9.62 -33.67
C SER A 838 1.09 -8.32 -33.48
N ALA A 839 1.76 -7.21 -33.14
CA ALA A 839 1.10 -5.92 -32.94
C ALA A 839 0.61 -5.29 -34.24
N LEU A 840 1.35 -5.46 -35.35
CA LEU A 840 1.08 -4.81 -36.62
C LEU A 840 -0.20 -5.33 -37.31
N LEU A 841 -0.93 -4.40 -37.94
CA LEU A 841 -2.08 -4.69 -38.81
C LEU A 841 -1.79 -4.19 -40.23
N PRO A 842 -2.19 -4.94 -41.28
CA PRO A 842 -1.98 -4.52 -42.67
C PRO A 842 -2.60 -3.14 -42.96
N GLY A 843 -1.81 -2.22 -43.50
CA GLY A 843 -2.26 -0.89 -43.92
C GLY A 843 -2.53 0.12 -42.79
N VAL A 844 -2.46 -0.29 -41.52
CA VAL A 844 -2.63 0.59 -40.36
C VAL A 844 -1.32 1.30 -40.05
N ARG A 845 -1.40 2.61 -39.79
CA ARG A 845 -0.21 3.42 -39.44
C ARG A 845 0.23 3.13 -38.01
N THR A 846 1.53 3.02 -37.80
CA THR A 846 2.13 2.61 -36.53
C THR A 846 3.27 3.53 -36.11
N TRP A 847 3.33 3.83 -34.82
CA TRP A 847 4.40 4.59 -34.16
C TRP A 847 5.04 3.78 -33.04
N ALA A 848 6.25 4.11 -32.64
CA ALA A 848 6.97 3.47 -31.56
C ALA A 848 7.22 4.43 -30.38
N VAL A 849 7.14 3.89 -29.16
CA VAL A 849 7.49 4.56 -27.90
C VAL A 849 8.59 3.72 -27.21
N ARG A 850 9.60 4.39 -26.62
CA ARG A 850 10.73 3.73 -25.95
C ARG A 850 10.39 3.34 -24.50
N CYS A 851 9.32 2.58 -24.32
CA CYS A 851 8.95 2.00 -23.03
C CYS A 851 8.47 0.56 -23.22
N ASP A 852 8.47 -0.23 -22.14
CA ASP A 852 7.89 -1.56 -22.14
C ASP A 852 6.35 -1.52 -22.24
N HIS A 853 5.74 -2.68 -22.46
CA HIS A 853 4.30 -2.85 -22.63
C HIS A 853 3.47 -2.22 -21.51
N GLY A 854 3.85 -2.41 -20.24
CA GLY A 854 3.05 -1.99 -19.08
C GLY A 854 3.00 -0.48 -18.89
N ARG A 855 4.04 0.23 -19.34
CA ARG A 855 4.21 1.68 -19.18
C ARG A 855 3.59 2.51 -20.29
N LEU A 856 3.15 1.90 -21.40
CA LEU A 856 2.51 2.61 -22.52
C LEU A 856 1.42 3.64 -22.13
N PRO A 857 0.49 3.35 -21.20
CA PRO A 857 -0.53 4.32 -20.78
C PRO A 857 -0.05 5.33 -19.73
N ASP A 858 1.11 5.10 -19.10
CA ASP A 858 1.71 5.94 -18.05
C ASP A 858 2.91 6.78 -18.57
N GLU A 859 3.31 6.58 -19.84
CA GLU A 859 4.40 7.33 -20.46
C GLU A 859 3.96 8.76 -20.80
N ARG A 860 4.09 9.67 -19.83
CA ARG A 860 3.66 11.07 -19.92
C ARG A 860 4.24 11.81 -21.13
N GLN A 861 5.45 11.45 -21.58
CA GLN A 861 6.07 12.07 -22.76
C GLN A 861 5.30 11.78 -24.06
N ALA A 862 4.54 10.68 -24.10
CA ALA A 862 3.76 10.27 -25.27
C ALA A 862 2.32 10.84 -25.27
N PHE A 863 1.85 11.47 -24.19
CA PHE A 863 0.46 11.90 -24.07
C PHE A 863 0.02 12.90 -25.13
N ASP A 864 0.83 13.94 -25.37
CA ASP A 864 0.56 14.91 -26.44
C ASP A 864 0.50 14.22 -27.81
N ALA A 865 1.34 13.21 -28.03
CA ALA A 865 1.35 12.44 -29.27
C ALA A 865 0.07 11.59 -29.40
N TYR A 866 -0.39 10.96 -28.32
CA TYR A 866 -1.66 10.23 -28.30
C TYR A 866 -2.84 11.15 -28.59
N LEU A 867 -2.80 12.37 -28.05
CA LEU A 867 -3.81 13.38 -28.32
C LEU A 867 -3.81 13.81 -29.80
N GLU A 868 -2.64 14.10 -30.38
CA GLU A 868 -2.48 14.42 -31.80
C GLU A 868 -2.97 13.28 -32.70
N LEU A 869 -2.64 12.03 -32.37
CA LEU A 869 -3.12 10.85 -33.06
C LEU A 869 -4.66 10.73 -33.01
N LEU A 870 -5.27 10.96 -31.84
CA LEU A 870 -6.73 10.93 -31.71
C LEU A 870 -7.42 12.06 -32.49
N GLN A 871 -6.84 13.26 -32.52
CA GLN A 871 -7.46 14.44 -33.14
C GLN A 871 -7.22 14.52 -34.65
N ARG A 872 -5.99 14.26 -35.09
CA ARG A 872 -5.50 14.48 -36.47
C ARG A 872 -5.21 13.17 -37.21
N GLY A 873 -4.97 12.08 -36.47
CA GLY A 873 -4.56 10.81 -37.03
C GLY A 873 -3.09 10.73 -37.42
N ASP A 874 -2.27 11.71 -37.03
CA ASP A 874 -0.83 11.74 -37.31
C ASP A 874 -0.10 12.53 -36.22
N THR A 875 1.19 12.23 -36.03
CA THR A 875 2.08 12.93 -35.10
C THR A 875 3.52 12.83 -35.55
N THR A 876 4.30 13.87 -35.30
CA THR A 876 5.76 13.92 -35.50
C THR A 876 6.52 13.76 -34.19
N ARG A 877 5.82 13.59 -33.07
CA ARG A 877 6.42 13.47 -31.72
C ARG A 877 6.89 12.06 -31.40
N LEU A 878 6.42 11.07 -32.17
CA LEU A 878 6.83 9.67 -32.06
C LEU A 878 7.44 9.21 -33.37
N ASP A 879 8.37 8.26 -33.27
CA ASP A 879 8.99 7.64 -34.43
C ASP A 879 7.95 6.79 -35.16
N ARG A 880 7.66 7.14 -36.42
CA ARG A 880 6.76 6.35 -37.26
C ARG A 880 7.50 5.12 -37.77
N LEU A 881 6.88 3.95 -37.63
CA LEU A 881 7.40 2.72 -38.24
C LEU A 881 6.97 2.69 -39.70
N ASP A 882 7.95 2.79 -40.61
CA ASP A 882 7.67 2.70 -42.04
C ASP A 882 7.16 1.30 -42.38
N ALA A 883 5.97 1.25 -42.97
CA ALA A 883 5.47 0.01 -43.56
C ALA A 883 6.41 -0.40 -44.69
N ALA A 884 6.81 -1.67 -44.69
CA ALA A 884 7.58 -2.28 -45.77
C ALA A 884 7.05 -1.87 -47.17
N PRO A 885 7.92 -1.77 -48.19
CA PRO A 885 7.55 -1.19 -49.48
C PRO A 885 6.41 -1.95 -50.14
N ARG A 886 5.45 -1.21 -50.70
CA ARG A 886 4.45 -1.75 -51.62
C ARG A 886 5.17 -2.15 -52.92
N GLY A 887 5.33 -3.45 -53.14
CA GLY A 887 5.57 -4.04 -54.45
C GLY A 887 6.90 -4.78 -54.59
N GLY A 888 6.81 -6.03 -55.06
CA GLY A 888 7.86 -6.75 -55.78
C GLY A 888 9.09 -7.14 -54.98
N GLU A 889 9.29 -8.45 -54.82
CA GLU A 889 10.44 -9.12 -54.21
C GLU A 889 10.48 -9.08 -52.68
N ALA A 890 10.51 -10.28 -52.10
CA ALA A 890 10.71 -10.53 -50.68
C ALA A 890 12.13 -10.08 -50.29
N ALA A 891 12.32 -8.79 -50.07
CA ALA A 891 13.44 -8.29 -49.30
C ALA A 891 13.33 -8.93 -47.91
N ALA A 892 14.21 -9.89 -47.65
CA ALA A 892 14.29 -10.61 -46.39
C ALA A 892 14.28 -9.60 -45.25
N ARG A 893 13.21 -9.61 -44.45
CA ARG A 893 13.19 -8.90 -43.16
C ARG A 893 14.47 -9.31 -42.43
N PRO A 894 15.26 -8.37 -41.89
CA PRO A 894 16.45 -8.74 -41.12
C PRO A 894 16.02 -9.77 -40.08
N ALA A 895 16.68 -10.92 -40.08
CA ALA A 895 16.33 -12.02 -39.19
C ALA A 895 16.37 -11.49 -37.75
N VAL A 896 15.20 -11.44 -37.10
CA VAL A 896 15.12 -11.05 -35.69
C VAL A 896 15.94 -12.08 -34.92
N ALA A 897 16.99 -11.63 -34.25
CA ALA A 897 17.81 -12.53 -33.44
C ALA A 897 16.96 -13.04 -32.28
N HIS A 898 16.99 -14.36 -32.06
CA HIS A 898 16.35 -14.97 -30.90
C HIS A 898 17.41 -15.40 -29.88
N VAL A 899 17.10 -15.19 -28.60
CA VAL A 899 17.85 -15.77 -27.50
C VAL A 899 16.94 -16.66 -26.67
N ASP A 900 17.48 -17.81 -26.24
CA ASP A 900 16.74 -18.70 -25.38
C ASP A 900 16.66 -18.12 -23.97
N ALA A 901 15.44 -18.03 -23.44
CA ALA A 901 15.18 -17.54 -22.11
C ALA A 901 14.30 -18.50 -21.34
N ARG A 902 14.62 -18.67 -20.07
CA ARG A 902 13.74 -19.34 -19.12
C ARG A 902 13.83 -18.70 -17.74
N PRO A 903 13.07 -17.62 -17.50
CA PRO A 903 13.16 -16.83 -16.27
C PRO A 903 12.92 -17.66 -14.99
N SER A 904 12.06 -18.68 -15.02
CA SER A 904 11.82 -19.54 -13.84
C SER A 904 12.97 -20.51 -13.52
N ARG A 905 13.90 -20.75 -14.45
CA ARG A 905 14.99 -21.74 -14.32
C ARG A 905 16.41 -21.15 -14.44
N GLY A 906 16.54 -19.90 -14.85
CA GLY A 906 17.79 -19.14 -14.71
C GLY A 906 17.97 -18.74 -13.25
N ARG A 907 19.16 -18.93 -12.67
CA ARG A 907 19.52 -18.28 -11.39
C ARG A 907 19.34 -16.78 -11.59
N PRO A 908 18.41 -16.10 -10.90
CA PRO A 908 18.41 -14.65 -10.91
C PRO A 908 19.67 -14.23 -10.15
N LEU A 909 20.66 -13.68 -10.86
CA LEU A 909 21.57 -12.72 -10.25
C LEU A 909 20.68 -11.63 -9.66
N ALA A 910 20.88 -11.33 -8.37
CA ALA A 910 20.05 -10.46 -7.55
C ALA A 910 19.34 -9.35 -8.36
N ALA A 911 18.08 -9.57 -8.71
CA ALA A 911 17.23 -8.50 -9.18
C ALA A 911 17.10 -7.52 -8.01
N ARG A 912 17.52 -6.26 -8.21
CA ARG A 912 17.26 -5.18 -7.25
C ARG A 912 15.75 -5.17 -6.96
N ALA A 913 15.39 -5.09 -5.68
CA ALA A 913 14.02 -4.75 -5.35
C ALA A 913 13.74 -3.33 -5.88
N PRO A 914 12.68 -3.12 -6.67
CA PRO A 914 12.39 -1.82 -7.24
C PRO A 914 12.09 -0.81 -6.12
N GLU A 915 12.62 0.40 -6.26
CA GLU A 915 12.49 1.49 -5.29
C GLU A 915 11.13 2.23 -5.41
N ASP A 916 10.36 1.93 -6.46
CA ASP A 916 8.99 2.42 -6.69
C ASP A 916 8.07 1.35 -7.35
N PHE A 917 6.77 1.65 -7.46
CA PHE A 917 5.78 0.76 -8.09
C PHE A 917 5.91 0.67 -9.63
N GLY A 918 6.62 1.59 -10.28
CA GLY A 918 6.86 1.58 -11.73
C GLY A 918 7.93 0.55 -12.12
N GLY A 919 8.99 0.43 -11.31
CA GLY A 919 10.02 -0.60 -11.40
C GLY A 919 9.57 -1.98 -10.99
N LEU A 920 8.38 -2.11 -10.36
CA LEU A 920 7.66 -3.37 -10.37
C LEU A 920 7.39 -3.69 -11.84
N LEU A 921 6.56 -3.02 -12.61
CA LEU A 921 6.11 -3.53 -13.93
C LEU A 921 7.15 -3.73 -15.04
N ALA A 922 8.35 -3.16 -14.90
CA ALA A 922 9.45 -3.39 -15.83
C ALA A 922 9.84 -4.89 -15.87
N PRO A 923 10.16 -5.46 -17.05
CA PRO A 923 10.92 -6.70 -17.10
C PRO A 923 12.21 -6.53 -16.28
N PRO A 924 12.79 -7.60 -15.68
CA PRO A 924 14.02 -7.47 -14.90
C PRO A 924 15.05 -6.70 -15.72
N ASP A 925 15.44 -5.51 -15.22
CA ASP A 925 16.44 -4.67 -15.85
C ASP A 925 17.69 -5.51 -16.13
N THR A 926 17.98 -5.71 -17.41
CA THR A 926 19.31 -6.14 -17.89
C THR A 926 20.03 -4.98 -18.58
N ASP A 927 19.46 -3.78 -18.51
CA ASP A 927 20.04 -2.57 -19.09
C ASP A 927 20.59 -1.70 -17.95
N GLU A 928 21.80 -2.04 -17.53
CA GLU A 928 22.78 -0.98 -17.26
C GLU A 928 22.93 -0.17 -18.55
N ALA A 929 22.39 1.05 -18.56
CA ALA A 929 22.73 2.02 -19.58
C ALA A 929 24.26 2.17 -19.61
N ALA A 930 24.84 1.73 -20.72
CA ALA A 930 26.27 1.78 -20.98
C ALA A 930 26.79 3.22 -20.88
N ALA A 931 27.48 3.53 -19.79
CA ALA A 931 28.76 4.20 -19.94
C ALA A 931 29.73 3.12 -20.44
N GLU A 932 30.33 3.32 -21.62
CA GLU A 932 31.34 2.39 -22.16
C GLU A 932 32.37 2.06 -21.07
N PRO A 933 32.49 0.80 -20.60
CA PRO A 933 33.57 0.46 -19.72
C PRO A 933 34.82 0.37 -20.59
N GLN A 934 35.67 1.40 -20.49
CA GLN A 934 37.10 1.17 -20.61
C GLN A 934 37.40 -0.07 -19.79
N ARG A 935 38.00 -1.09 -20.43
CA ARG A 935 38.42 -2.35 -19.81
C ARG A 935 39.42 -2.08 -18.68
N ALA A 936 38.94 -1.60 -17.54
CA ALA A 936 39.59 -1.81 -16.27
C ALA A 936 39.34 -3.29 -15.91
N GLN A 937 40.41 -3.98 -15.51
CA GLN A 937 40.36 -5.40 -15.14
C GLN A 937 39.23 -5.63 -14.13
N ALA A 938 38.21 -6.40 -14.50
CA ALA A 938 37.11 -6.75 -13.60
C ALA A 938 37.64 -7.59 -12.43
N LEU A 939 37.10 -7.39 -11.22
CA LEU A 939 37.41 -8.21 -10.04
C LEU A 939 37.00 -9.66 -10.30
N GLU A 940 37.95 -10.59 -10.24
CA GLU A 940 37.66 -12.03 -10.34
C GLU A 940 37.11 -12.55 -9.01
N VAL A 941 35.92 -13.14 -9.03
CA VAL A 941 35.26 -13.69 -7.83
C VAL A 941 35.06 -15.19 -7.99
N VAL A 942 35.64 -15.96 -7.08
CA VAL A 942 35.52 -17.43 -7.04
C VAL A 942 34.82 -17.85 -5.76
N VAL A 943 33.77 -18.66 -5.88
CA VAL A 943 33.06 -19.25 -4.74
C VAL A 943 33.55 -20.67 -4.53
N VAL A 944 34.19 -20.92 -3.39
CA VAL A 944 34.74 -22.23 -3.03
C VAL A 944 33.92 -22.82 -1.88
N ASN A 945 33.42 -24.05 -2.06
CA ASN A 945 32.89 -24.86 -0.96
C ASN A 945 34.03 -25.75 -0.45
N GLY A 946 34.54 -25.46 0.74
CA GLY A 946 35.66 -26.18 1.34
C GLY A 946 35.92 -25.76 2.78
N ASP A 947 36.84 -26.47 3.43
CA ASP A 947 37.27 -26.16 4.80
C ASP A 947 38.28 -25.00 4.78
N LEU A 948 38.08 -24.03 5.68
CA LEU A 948 38.91 -22.83 5.83
C LEU A 948 40.39 -23.15 6.10
N ALA A 949 40.69 -24.34 6.65
CA ALA A 949 42.05 -24.83 6.83
C ALA A 949 42.84 -25.00 5.52
N PHE A 950 42.14 -25.07 4.37
CA PHE A 950 42.76 -25.21 3.05
C PHE A 950 42.93 -23.88 2.31
N VAL A 951 42.70 -22.72 2.94
CA VAL A 951 43.05 -21.41 2.37
C VAL A 951 44.57 -21.31 2.30
N ARG A 952 45.14 -21.38 1.09
CA ARG A 952 46.55 -21.78 0.91
C ARG A 952 47.53 -20.61 0.96
N ARG A 953 47.15 -19.40 0.55
CA ARG A 953 48.05 -18.22 0.37
C ARG A 953 47.33 -16.86 0.38
N GLN A 954 46.15 -16.77 0.99
CA GLN A 954 45.38 -15.52 1.03
C GLN A 954 45.20 -15.08 2.48
N PRO A 955 45.20 -13.76 2.77
CA PRO A 955 44.62 -13.25 4.00
C PRO A 955 43.12 -13.59 4.04
N LEU A 956 42.62 -13.94 5.22
CA LEU A 956 41.24 -14.31 5.45
C LEU A 956 40.49 -13.17 6.15
N LEU A 957 39.47 -12.61 5.48
CA LEU A 957 38.55 -11.65 6.06
C LEU A 957 37.52 -12.36 6.95
N VAL A 958 37.44 -11.92 8.20
CA VAL A 958 36.50 -12.41 9.22
C VAL A 958 35.83 -11.20 9.89
N GLY A 959 34.56 -11.32 10.24
CA GLY A 959 33.82 -10.25 10.92
C GLY A 959 33.57 -10.57 12.39
N HIS A 960 33.64 -9.55 13.24
CA HIS A 960 33.38 -9.63 14.67
C HIS A 960 32.17 -8.79 15.06
N TYR A 961 31.14 -9.41 15.65
CA TYR A 961 30.09 -8.67 16.36
C TYR A 961 30.54 -8.40 17.79
N ARG A 962 30.10 -7.28 18.38
CA ARG A 962 30.44 -6.92 19.76
C ARG A 962 30.15 -8.09 20.73
N SER A 963 31.20 -8.78 21.14
CA SER A 963 31.15 -9.97 22.00
C SER A 963 32.39 -10.05 22.87
N SER A 964 32.26 -10.59 24.08
CA SER A 964 33.40 -10.87 24.98
C SER A 964 34.08 -12.23 24.69
N SER A 965 33.61 -12.96 23.69
CA SER A 965 34.17 -14.25 23.29
C SER A 965 34.23 -14.40 21.77
N LEU A 966 35.26 -15.11 21.29
CA LEU A 966 35.38 -15.55 19.89
C LEU A 966 34.51 -16.78 19.68
N THR A 967 33.69 -16.79 18.63
CA THR A 967 32.76 -17.89 18.35
C THR A 967 32.83 -18.33 16.88
N GLY A 968 32.37 -19.56 16.60
CA GLY A 968 32.27 -20.06 15.23
C GLY A 968 33.60 -19.98 14.46
N THR A 969 33.57 -19.28 13.32
CA THR A 969 34.73 -19.13 12.44
C THR A 969 35.90 -18.38 13.10
N GLU A 970 35.64 -17.36 13.94
CA GLU A 970 36.71 -16.61 14.62
C GLU A 970 37.49 -17.51 15.58
N TRP A 971 36.81 -18.41 16.30
CA TRP A 971 37.45 -19.35 17.21
C TRP A 971 38.34 -20.36 16.48
N VAL A 972 37.89 -20.84 15.31
CA VAL A 972 38.68 -21.76 14.47
C VAL A 972 39.93 -21.07 13.94
N VAL A 973 39.79 -19.83 13.45
CA VAL A 973 40.90 -19.03 12.92
C VAL A 973 41.89 -18.64 14.02
N ASP A 974 41.42 -18.26 15.20
CA ASP A 974 42.29 -17.95 16.35
C ASP A 974 43.19 -19.14 16.73
N ARG A 975 42.66 -20.37 16.68
CA ARG A 975 43.45 -21.58 16.92
C ARG A 975 44.53 -21.81 15.86
N MET A 976 44.26 -21.43 14.61
CA MET A 976 45.25 -21.46 13.53
C MET A 976 46.34 -20.40 13.69
N LEU A 977 46.01 -19.27 14.36
CA LEU A 977 46.93 -18.17 14.65
C LEU A 977 47.57 -18.27 16.06
N GLY A 978 47.47 -19.42 16.73
CA GLY A 978 48.12 -19.64 18.02
C GLY A 978 47.54 -18.83 19.19
N GLY A 979 46.28 -18.39 19.09
CA GLY A 979 45.59 -17.64 20.17
C GLY A 979 45.75 -16.12 20.12
N ALA A 980 46.34 -15.58 19.06
CA ALA A 980 46.63 -14.15 18.94
C ALA A 980 45.38 -13.25 18.90
N MET A 981 44.29 -13.72 18.29
CA MET A 981 43.03 -12.97 18.22
C MET A 981 42.37 -12.93 19.60
N LYS A 982 42.41 -14.05 20.34
CA LYS A 982 41.88 -14.12 21.71
C LYS A 982 42.67 -13.24 22.68
N ALA A 983 44.00 -13.22 22.57
CA ALA A 983 44.85 -12.34 23.37
C ALA A 983 44.55 -10.85 23.11
N ALA A 984 44.28 -10.45 21.87
CA ALA A 984 43.88 -9.09 21.53
C ALA A 984 42.49 -8.73 22.07
N LEU A 985 41.54 -9.67 22.02
CA LEU A 985 40.21 -9.51 22.63
C LEU A 985 40.28 -9.34 24.16
N ASP A 986 41.09 -10.16 24.84
CA ASP A 986 41.27 -10.08 26.29
C ASP A 986 41.99 -8.79 26.74
N ALA A 987 42.86 -8.25 25.87
CA ALA A 987 43.50 -6.96 26.08
C ALA A 987 42.62 -5.74 25.75
N GLY A 988 41.40 -5.96 25.22
CA GLY A 988 40.49 -4.88 24.79
C GLY A 988 40.94 -4.12 23.54
N LEU A 989 41.79 -4.75 22.71
CA LEU A 989 42.38 -4.15 21.51
C LEU A 989 41.77 -4.70 20.20
N TYR A 990 40.63 -5.38 20.29
CA TYR A 990 39.99 -6.09 19.18
C TYR A 990 38.92 -5.21 18.50
N PRO A 991 38.74 -5.28 17.16
CA PRO A 991 37.77 -4.44 16.45
C PRO A 991 36.33 -4.72 16.87
N ILE A 992 35.61 -3.68 17.29
CA ILE A 992 34.22 -3.81 17.75
C ILE A 992 33.27 -2.97 16.88
N GLU A 993 33.62 -1.72 16.60
CA GLU A 993 32.78 -0.81 15.83
C GLU A 993 32.89 -1.01 14.31
N VAL A 994 31.86 -0.59 13.59
CA VAL A 994 31.91 -0.52 12.12
C VAL A 994 33.07 0.39 11.69
N ARG A 995 33.86 -0.06 10.71
CA ARG A 995 35.11 0.57 10.18
C ARG A 995 36.37 0.27 10.98
N GLU A 996 36.26 -0.22 12.21
CA GLU A 996 37.42 -0.75 12.91
C GLU A 996 37.86 -2.05 12.26
N HIS A 997 39.17 -2.23 12.15
CA HIS A 997 39.76 -3.43 11.58
C HIS A 997 41.11 -3.71 12.25
N GLN A 998 41.53 -4.97 12.22
CA GLN A 998 42.84 -5.37 12.72
C GLN A 998 43.39 -6.52 11.90
N VAL A 999 44.69 -6.46 11.60
CA VAL A 999 45.41 -7.48 10.82
C VAL A 999 46.26 -8.31 11.76
N PHE A 1000 46.04 -9.62 11.75
CA PHE A 1000 46.82 -10.61 12.49
C PHE A 1000 47.61 -11.46 11.49
N VAL A 1001 48.94 -11.29 11.45
CA VAL A 1001 49.81 -12.10 10.60
C VAL A 1001 49.99 -13.48 11.22
N ASN A 1002 49.80 -14.55 10.44
CA ASN A 1002 49.96 -15.89 10.96
C ASN A 1002 51.45 -16.28 10.97
N THR A 1003 52.03 -16.38 12.16
CA THR A 1003 53.42 -16.80 12.37
C THR A 1003 53.53 -18.24 12.88
N THR A 1004 52.41 -18.98 12.94
CA THR A 1004 52.36 -20.32 13.52
C THR A 1004 52.84 -21.37 12.51
N ALA A 1005 53.87 -22.15 12.87
CA ALA A 1005 54.35 -23.24 12.04
C ALA A 1005 53.31 -24.39 12.00
N ALA A 1006 53.09 -24.98 10.82
CA ALA A 1006 52.17 -26.11 10.69
C ALA A 1006 52.72 -27.33 11.48
N PRO A 1007 51.92 -27.94 12.38
CA PRO A 1007 52.39 -29.00 13.27
C PRO A 1007 52.85 -30.26 12.53
N ASP A 1008 52.28 -30.55 11.36
CA ASP A 1008 52.58 -31.75 10.57
C ASP A 1008 53.68 -31.54 9.52
N ASN A 1009 54.04 -30.29 9.20
CA ASN A 1009 55.10 -29.97 8.23
C ASN A 1009 55.68 -28.56 8.45
N PRO A 1010 56.85 -28.44 9.12
CA PRO A 1010 57.49 -27.16 9.42
C PRO A 1010 57.93 -26.35 8.18
N LEU A 1011 58.02 -26.99 7.00
CA LEU A 1011 58.38 -26.33 5.73
C LEU A 1011 57.16 -25.77 5.00
N GLN A 1012 55.95 -26.03 5.50
CA GLN A 1012 54.71 -25.53 4.91
C GLN A 1012 54.44 -24.11 5.41
N PRO A 1013 54.14 -23.14 4.51
CA PRO A 1013 53.82 -21.79 4.93
C PRO A 1013 52.53 -21.77 5.77
N PRO A 1014 52.42 -20.83 6.73
CA PRO A 1014 51.26 -20.69 7.60
C PRO A 1014 49.97 -20.45 6.81
N ARG A 1015 48.86 -21.03 7.29
CA ARG A 1015 47.53 -20.98 6.64
C ARG A 1015 46.43 -20.66 7.65
N PRO A 1016 45.55 -19.66 7.41
CA PRO A 1016 45.70 -18.63 6.38
C PRO A 1016 46.97 -17.78 6.60
N GLU A 1017 47.38 -17.00 5.60
CA GLU A 1017 48.58 -16.13 5.68
C GLU A 1017 48.43 -15.06 6.77
N ALA A 1018 47.23 -14.50 6.86
CA ALA A 1018 46.83 -13.56 7.89
C ALA A 1018 45.31 -13.66 8.10
N ALA A 1019 44.84 -13.18 9.25
CA ALA A 1019 43.43 -12.92 9.49
C ALA A 1019 43.22 -11.41 9.56
N VAL A 1020 42.27 -10.89 8.78
CA VAL A 1020 41.87 -9.49 8.82
C VAL A 1020 40.48 -9.42 9.42
N VAL A 1021 40.41 -8.93 10.65
CA VAL A 1021 39.18 -8.85 11.43
C VAL A 1021 38.50 -7.51 11.18
N ILE A 1022 37.20 -7.53 10.89
CA ILE A 1022 36.37 -6.34 10.68
C ILE A 1022 35.36 -6.23 11.83
N GLY A 1023 35.30 -5.08 12.49
CA GLY A 1023 34.26 -4.78 13.48
C GLY A 1023 32.89 -4.59 12.80
N LEU A 1024 31.88 -5.32 13.28
CA LEU A 1024 30.52 -5.32 12.74
C LEU A 1024 29.52 -4.57 13.63
N GLY A 1025 29.94 -4.10 14.80
CA GLY A 1025 29.08 -3.44 15.78
C GLY A 1025 28.13 -4.40 16.50
N ASP A 1026 27.03 -3.85 17.00
CA ASP A 1026 26.00 -4.62 17.72
C ASP A 1026 25.23 -5.55 16.77
N GLU A 1027 25.03 -6.79 17.19
CA GLU A 1027 24.31 -7.78 16.41
C GLU A 1027 22.85 -7.34 16.16
N GLY A 1028 22.43 -7.36 14.90
CA GLY A 1028 21.08 -6.93 14.47
C GLY A 1028 20.98 -5.46 14.02
N PHE A 1029 22.06 -4.67 14.13
CA PHE A 1029 22.12 -3.29 13.65
C PHE A 1029 23.01 -3.12 12.41
N LEU A 1030 23.66 -4.20 11.95
CA LEU A 1030 24.51 -4.19 10.76
C LEU A 1030 23.69 -4.00 9.48
N LYS A 1031 24.00 -2.94 8.72
CA LYS A 1031 23.43 -2.64 7.40
C LYS A 1031 24.43 -3.03 6.30
N THR A 1032 23.93 -3.36 5.11
CA THR A 1032 24.78 -3.71 3.94
C THR A 1032 25.81 -2.61 3.61
N ALA A 1033 25.43 -1.33 3.69
CA ALA A 1033 26.34 -0.21 3.46
C ALA A 1033 27.49 -0.14 4.48
N HIS A 1034 27.23 -0.50 5.74
CA HIS A 1034 28.24 -0.53 6.80
C HIS A 1034 29.24 -1.68 6.57
N LEU A 1035 28.75 -2.82 6.07
CA LEU A 1035 29.60 -3.95 5.70
C LEU A 1035 30.52 -3.62 4.51
N VAL A 1036 29.99 -2.96 3.47
CA VAL A 1036 30.80 -2.47 2.33
C VAL A 1036 31.94 -1.57 2.83
N GLU A 1037 31.62 -0.62 3.70
CA GLU A 1037 32.61 0.33 4.21
C GLU A 1037 33.64 -0.35 5.14
N GLY A 1038 33.21 -1.29 5.99
CA GLY A 1038 34.13 -2.07 6.83
C GLY A 1038 35.09 -2.95 6.01
N VAL A 1039 34.58 -3.63 4.97
CA VAL A 1039 35.40 -4.45 4.06
C VAL A 1039 36.37 -3.56 3.27
N ARG A 1040 35.94 -2.38 2.84
CA ARG A 1040 36.80 -1.40 2.17
C ARG A 1040 37.97 -0.98 3.04
N GLN A 1041 37.71 -0.58 4.30
CA GLN A 1041 38.77 -0.18 5.22
C GLN A 1041 39.75 -1.33 5.51
N ALA A 1042 39.25 -2.54 5.73
CA ALA A 1042 40.10 -3.72 5.93
C ALA A 1042 40.94 -4.08 4.69
N THR A 1043 40.37 -3.94 3.49
CA THR A 1043 41.09 -4.18 2.23
C THR A 1043 42.20 -3.15 2.04
N LEU A 1044 41.92 -1.87 2.25
CA LEU A 1044 42.92 -0.80 2.22
C LEU A 1044 44.04 -1.00 3.24
N ALA A 1045 43.72 -1.47 4.44
CA ALA A 1045 44.71 -1.77 5.47
C ALA A 1045 45.64 -2.93 5.08
N TRP A 1046 45.11 -3.94 4.40
CA TRP A 1046 45.92 -5.02 3.83
C TRP A 1046 46.80 -4.52 2.67
N CYS A 1047 46.25 -3.69 1.78
CA CYS A 1047 47.02 -3.04 0.71
C CYS A 1047 48.19 -2.23 1.29
N GLN A 1048 47.95 -1.46 2.35
CA GLN A 1048 48.98 -0.69 3.03
C GLN A 1048 50.10 -1.61 3.55
N ARG A 1049 49.75 -2.74 4.17
CA ARG A 1049 50.72 -3.73 4.65
C ARG A 1049 51.56 -4.33 3.52
N LEU A 1050 50.94 -4.60 2.37
CA LEU A 1050 51.66 -5.08 1.18
C LEU A 1050 52.59 -4.00 0.61
N ALA A 1051 52.17 -2.74 0.63
CA ALA A 1051 52.97 -1.60 0.18
C ALA A 1051 54.20 -1.33 1.05
N GLU A 1052 54.19 -1.74 2.32
CA GLU A 1052 55.35 -1.67 3.22
C GLU A 1052 56.47 -2.67 2.87
N GLN A 1053 56.21 -3.63 1.96
CA GLN A 1053 57.22 -4.61 1.54
C GLN A 1053 58.21 -4.02 0.53
N PRO A 1054 59.48 -4.47 0.50
CA PRO A 1054 60.50 -3.94 -0.41
C PRO A 1054 60.14 -4.07 -1.91
N GLN A 1055 59.30 -5.06 -2.25
CA GLN A 1055 58.75 -5.28 -3.59
C GLN A 1055 57.26 -5.61 -3.48
N PRO A 1056 56.37 -4.60 -3.49
CA PRO A 1056 54.94 -4.84 -3.34
C PRO A 1056 54.36 -5.54 -4.58
N PRO A 1057 53.48 -6.53 -4.41
CA PRO A 1057 52.84 -7.20 -5.54
C PRO A 1057 51.88 -6.26 -6.28
N ALA A 1058 51.86 -6.34 -7.61
CA ALA A 1058 50.95 -5.53 -8.44
C ALA A 1058 49.47 -5.94 -8.30
N THR A 1059 49.22 -7.20 -7.92
CA THR A 1059 47.90 -7.78 -7.66
C THR A 1059 48.00 -8.76 -6.50
N PHE A 1060 46.95 -8.89 -5.69
CA PHE A 1060 46.86 -9.86 -4.59
C PHE A 1060 45.47 -10.48 -4.53
N GLU A 1061 45.37 -11.64 -3.89
CA GLU A 1061 44.11 -12.36 -3.69
C GLU A 1061 43.65 -12.20 -2.24
N LEU A 1062 42.34 -12.08 -2.01
CA LEU A 1062 41.72 -12.08 -0.69
C LEU A 1062 40.78 -13.27 -0.55
N ALA A 1063 40.85 -13.98 0.57
CA ALA A 1063 39.81 -14.92 0.96
C ALA A 1063 38.86 -14.23 1.93
N ALA A 1064 37.55 -14.44 1.77
CA ALA A 1064 36.56 -13.92 2.69
C ALA A 1064 35.59 -15.02 3.10
N THR A 1065 35.29 -15.06 4.39
CA THR A 1065 34.06 -15.71 4.86
C THR A 1065 32.85 -14.88 4.42
N LEU A 1066 31.64 -15.43 4.51
CA LEU A 1066 30.42 -14.62 4.36
C LEU A 1066 30.21 -13.76 5.62
N LEU A 1067 31.18 -12.91 5.96
CA LEU A 1067 31.19 -12.12 7.18
C LEU A 1067 29.99 -11.17 7.22
N GLY A 1068 29.39 -11.04 8.40
CA GLY A 1068 28.12 -10.34 8.58
C GLY A 1068 26.88 -11.14 8.19
N SER A 1069 27.01 -12.23 7.42
CA SER A 1069 25.87 -13.11 7.12
C SER A 1069 25.45 -13.91 8.35
N GLY A 1070 24.14 -14.09 8.52
CA GLY A 1070 23.54 -14.76 9.67
C GLY A 1070 22.85 -13.81 10.63
N GLY A 1071 23.34 -12.54 10.73
CA GLY A 1071 22.73 -11.41 11.45
C GLY A 1071 21.24 -11.19 11.17
N LEU A 1072 20.47 -10.66 12.13
CA LEU A 1072 19.17 -10.06 11.78
C LEU A 1072 19.44 -8.86 10.87
N GLY A 1073 19.29 -9.00 9.54
CA GLY A 1073 19.38 -7.87 8.60
C GLY A 1073 20.22 -8.04 7.33
N VAL A 1074 21.13 -9.02 7.24
CA VAL A 1074 21.99 -9.22 6.05
C VAL A 1074 21.99 -10.71 5.62
N SER A 1075 21.49 -10.98 4.41
CA SER A 1075 21.47 -12.36 3.87
C SER A 1075 22.85 -12.80 3.37
N PRO A 1076 23.11 -14.11 3.20
CA PRO A 1076 24.35 -14.60 2.60
C PRO A 1076 24.67 -14.01 1.22
N GLY A 1077 23.65 -13.78 0.39
CA GLY A 1077 23.81 -13.14 -0.92
C GLY A 1077 24.15 -11.66 -0.82
N ASP A 1078 23.50 -10.94 0.09
CA ASP A 1078 23.79 -9.52 0.34
C ASP A 1078 25.19 -9.33 0.91
N ALA A 1079 25.63 -10.23 1.79
CA ALA A 1079 26.98 -10.25 2.35
C ALA A 1079 28.02 -10.47 1.25
N ALA A 1080 27.84 -11.47 0.38
CA ALA A 1080 28.75 -11.71 -0.74
C ALA A 1080 28.85 -10.49 -1.67
N GLY A 1081 27.72 -9.88 -2.04
CA GLY A 1081 27.70 -8.67 -2.86
C GLY A 1081 28.25 -7.43 -2.14
N ALA A 1082 28.12 -7.32 -0.82
CA ALA A 1082 28.73 -6.25 -0.04
C ALA A 1082 30.25 -6.39 0.05
N ILE A 1083 30.74 -7.61 0.27
CA ILE A 1083 32.17 -7.91 0.31
C ILE A 1083 32.81 -7.56 -1.04
N ALA A 1084 32.22 -8.02 -2.15
CA ALA A 1084 32.74 -7.75 -3.50
C ALA A 1084 32.69 -6.26 -3.90
N ARG A 1085 31.81 -5.45 -3.27
CA ARG A 1085 31.77 -3.98 -3.48
C ARG A 1085 32.70 -3.21 -2.54
N GLY A 1086 33.10 -3.84 -1.43
CA GLY A 1086 34.02 -3.26 -0.46
C GLY A 1086 35.47 -3.41 -0.90
N VAL A 1087 35.82 -4.58 -1.44
CA VAL A 1087 37.07 -4.83 -2.19
C VAL A 1087 37.06 -4.00 -3.47
#